data_AF-A0A0W0FVI9-F1
#
_entry.id   AF-A0A0W0FVI9-F1
#
_cell.length_a   1.000
_cell.length_b   1.000
_cell.length_c   1.000
_cell.angle_alpha   90.00
_cell.angle_beta   90.00
_cell.angle_gamma   90.00
#
_symmetry.space_group_name_H-M   'P 1'
#
loop_
_entity.id
_entity.type
_entity.pdbx_description
1 polymer ?
#
loop_
_entity_poly.entity_id
_entity_poly.type
_entity_poly.pdbx_seq_one_letter_code
_entity_poly.pdbx_strand_id
1 'polypeptide(L)'
;MSPFSRFIVAALLLPFALAAPKSLSKRDLDTSKHCGDQDRTDVGQYTLSTDTHGKSQDGEGRSCYQVHSLDGTKVAWENDWQWARADGSVKAFTYLNLNQGLNKQLSAIQSIQATWHYTYQDGDSGQRGFKKDTFVTIPWRLTTSSSSGGAVANEIRIFLGNVHVPLVGTSVASTVKIGSDNSNWSDYDYTLRTEFDGDLNWFIKYLTSNQGLSADQYLTAIQGGSEAVGGTVTVNTERFMKRLILKKSKANARRGKVAKNEGAEPTAETHRLVYDLSEQSKEIGGLKRGTASQFMGARLEDNPDGWTECYISGRAKRKILETPGFPESLPRPTQPDCFRVVDIPGKGRGIVATKDIKWGNLIFAERALIITPVGLPSGSDTEIPKHFTNAQREQVFMMDIEHGLDILVKRMPEENQKAFMELWNCHTEDGSGPLLGICRTNGLALQDYYEPSPVSQKKLVVIAERSRSFLDLIIGEFCFPFLSPLRAEQYLTNSCGPNIDHNWDSPTFSMHLRATRDIKEGEELCISYIPDLLEPAASRQRGLRAYGFVCACERCSTAAVSDARSKKIKEITEPGFMAMLVHGSDVMLKQSIDRVRRGIQLMEEEGLQSQYEYGQLLSKMSQACGSFLDDEEGEQRYKKMYMNHRLATKSGRNEEMQMDEMASAMLEQMVKLNMEA
;
A
#
# COMPACT_ATOMS: atom_id res chain seq x y z
N MET A 1 -52.57 14.31 -66.53
CA MET A 1 -52.58 14.76 -65.12
C MET A 1 -51.36 14.17 -64.43
N SER A 2 -50.56 15.02 -63.77
CA SER A 2 -49.23 14.69 -63.23
C SER A 2 -49.23 13.54 -62.21
N PRO A 3 -48.13 12.78 -62.15
CA PRO A 3 -47.66 12.24 -60.89
C PRO A 3 -46.24 12.71 -60.58
N PHE A 4 -46.10 13.26 -59.37
CA PHE A 4 -44.95 13.22 -58.45
C PHE A 4 -43.55 12.97 -59.04
N SER A 5 -42.76 14.05 -59.06
CA SER A 5 -41.30 14.04 -59.24
C SER A 5 -40.60 13.26 -58.13
N ARG A 6 -39.90 12.20 -58.52
CA ARG A 6 -38.72 11.66 -57.83
C ARG A 6 -37.52 12.49 -58.24
N PHE A 7 -36.90 13.24 -57.34
CA PHE A 7 -35.59 13.84 -57.60
C PHE A 7 -34.49 12.83 -57.28
N ILE A 8 -33.98 12.24 -58.37
CA ILE A 8 -32.64 11.69 -58.49
C ILE A 8 -31.69 12.89 -58.59
N VAL A 9 -30.73 13.03 -57.69
CA VAL A 9 -29.60 13.95 -57.89
C VAL A 9 -28.44 13.16 -58.46
N ALA A 10 -28.13 13.48 -59.70
CA ALA A 10 -27.04 12.95 -60.49
C ALA A 10 -25.67 13.39 -59.94
N ALA A 11 -24.70 12.50 -60.11
CA ALA A 11 -23.30 12.69 -59.84
C ALA A 11 -22.70 13.85 -60.66
N LEU A 12 -22.05 14.79 -59.98
CA LEU A 12 -21.08 15.70 -60.58
C LEU A 12 -19.69 15.07 -60.44
N LEU A 13 -19.22 14.45 -61.53
CA LEU A 13 -17.83 14.09 -61.74
C LEU A 13 -17.05 15.36 -62.09
N LEU A 14 -16.24 15.86 -61.16
CA LEU A 14 -15.12 16.76 -61.46
C LEU A 14 -13.82 15.94 -61.38
N PRO A 15 -12.90 16.10 -62.34
CA PRO A 15 -11.72 15.27 -62.45
C PRO A 15 -10.76 15.60 -61.30
N PHE A 16 -10.45 14.58 -60.49
CA PHE A 16 -9.22 14.60 -59.70
C PHE A 16 -8.06 14.66 -60.69
N ALA A 17 -7.51 15.86 -60.90
CA ALA A 17 -6.14 15.98 -61.33
C ALA A 17 -5.29 15.25 -60.28
N LEU A 18 -4.85 14.04 -60.61
CA LEU A 18 -3.71 13.42 -59.95
C LEU A 18 -2.54 14.37 -60.16
N ALA A 19 -2.34 15.28 -59.21
CA ALA A 19 -1.04 15.89 -59.02
C ALA A 19 -0.10 14.71 -58.78
N ALA A 20 0.70 14.39 -59.80
CA ALA A 20 1.85 13.53 -59.64
C ALA A 20 2.58 14.00 -58.37
N PRO A 21 3.01 13.10 -57.47
CA PRO A 21 3.78 13.51 -56.32
C PRO A 21 4.93 14.36 -56.85
N LYS A 22 4.95 15.65 -56.47
CA LYS A 22 6.14 16.47 -56.65
C LYS A 22 7.28 15.63 -56.11
N SER A 23 8.24 15.31 -56.96
CA SER A 23 9.47 14.66 -56.53
C SER A 23 9.93 15.40 -55.29
N LEU A 24 9.95 14.69 -54.16
CA LEU A 24 10.59 15.17 -52.96
C LEU A 24 12.06 15.31 -53.34
N SER A 25 12.46 16.51 -53.77
CA SER A 25 13.85 16.92 -53.70
C SER A 25 14.29 16.56 -52.29
N LYS A 26 15.40 15.83 -52.15
CA LYS A 26 16.10 15.72 -50.87
C LYS A 26 16.11 17.13 -50.29
N ARG A 27 15.32 17.39 -49.25
CA ARG A 27 15.50 18.62 -48.48
C ARG A 27 16.86 18.40 -47.85
N ASP A 28 17.84 19.15 -48.31
CA ASP A 28 19.14 19.17 -47.67
C ASP A 28 18.90 19.52 -46.20
N LEU A 29 19.54 18.74 -45.32
CA LEU A 29 19.43 18.95 -43.89
C LEU A 29 19.95 20.36 -43.59
N ASP A 30 19.10 21.20 -43.00
CA ASP A 30 19.52 22.53 -42.59
C ASP A 30 20.48 22.42 -41.41
N THR A 31 21.75 22.65 -41.70
CA THR A 31 22.87 22.62 -40.76
C THR A 31 23.36 24.03 -40.40
N SER A 32 22.60 25.07 -40.78
CA SER A 32 22.93 26.43 -40.37
C SER A 32 22.64 26.63 -38.88
N LYS A 33 23.30 27.63 -38.28
CA LYS A 33 23.10 27.99 -36.88
C LYS A 33 21.93 28.97 -36.78
N HIS A 34 20.95 28.60 -35.96
CA HIS A 34 19.71 29.33 -35.71
C HIS A 34 19.77 29.94 -34.31
N CYS A 35 19.41 31.22 -34.17
CA CYS A 35 19.56 32.00 -32.94
C CYS A 35 18.35 32.92 -32.66
N GLY A 36 17.30 32.83 -33.47
CA GLY A 36 16.07 33.58 -33.31
C GLY A 36 15.20 33.03 -32.18
N ASP A 37 14.36 33.91 -31.65
CA ASP A 37 13.61 33.69 -30.41
C ASP A 37 12.57 32.56 -30.46
N GLN A 38 12.13 32.21 -31.67
CA GLN A 38 11.12 31.18 -31.96
C GLN A 38 11.53 30.35 -33.18
N ASP A 39 12.84 30.18 -33.42
CA ASP A 39 13.33 29.44 -34.58
C ASP A 39 12.89 27.98 -34.55
N ARG A 40 12.57 27.44 -35.73
CA ARG A 40 12.08 26.07 -35.91
C ARG A 40 12.68 25.45 -37.17
N THR A 41 13.27 24.27 -37.02
CA THR A 41 13.86 23.51 -38.12
C THR A 41 13.31 22.08 -38.09
N ASP A 42 12.69 21.64 -39.18
CA ASP A 42 12.23 20.25 -39.31
C ASP A 42 13.42 19.33 -39.63
N VAL A 43 13.58 18.27 -38.83
CA VAL A 43 14.68 17.31 -38.93
C VAL A 43 14.12 15.89 -38.86
N GLY A 44 13.96 15.25 -40.02
CA GLY A 44 13.38 13.91 -40.11
C GLY A 44 11.96 13.85 -39.55
N GLN A 45 11.76 13.04 -38.50
CA GLN A 45 10.46 12.92 -37.82
C GLN A 45 10.25 13.93 -36.67
N TYR A 46 11.17 14.89 -36.54
CA TYR A 46 11.18 15.86 -35.45
C TYR A 46 11.14 17.30 -35.95
N THR A 47 10.82 18.22 -35.03
CA THR A 47 11.09 19.65 -35.18
C THR A 47 12.01 20.08 -34.04
N LEU A 48 13.15 20.67 -34.38
CA LEU A 48 14.04 21.35 -33.44
C LEU A 48 13.54 22.78 -33.29
N SER A 49 13.28 23.19 -32.06
CA SER A 49 12.73 24.51 -31.74
C SER A 49 13.58 25.17 -30.66
N THR A 50 13.71 26.49 -30.73
CA THR A 50 14.05 27.32 -29.56
C THR A 50 12.88 28.21 -29.22
N ASP A 51 12.57 28.31 -27.93
CA ASP A 51 11.57 29.21 -27.39
C ASP A 51 12.20 30.05 -26.27
N THR A 52 12.50 31.32 -26.54
CA THR A 52 13.09 32.27 -25.57
C THR A 52 12.02 33.09 -24.83
N HIS A 53 11.04 32.42 -24.21
CA HIS A 53 9.92 33.09 -23.52
C HIS A 53 10.34 34.04 -22.38
N GLY A 54 11.53 33.86 -21.79
CA GLY A 54 12.05 34.73 -20.73
C GLY A 54 12.95 35.86 -21.21
N LYS A 55 13.06 36.10 -22.53
CA LYS A 55 13.95 37.13 -23.10
C LYS A 55 13.67 38.56 -22.62
N SER A 56 12.43 38.86 -22.24
CA SER A 56 12.08 40.17 -21.68
C SER A 56 12.81 40.52 -20.37
N GLN A 57 13.38 39.52 -19.70
CA GLN A 57 14.11 39.67 -18.45
C GLN A 57 15.63 39.80 -18.65
N ASP A 58 16.12 39.51 -19.86
CA ASP A 58 17.51 39.66 -20.26
C ASP A 58 17.58 39.93 -21.78
N GLY A 59 17.54 41.21 -22.15
CA GLY A 59 17.47 41.61 -23.56
C GLY A 59 18.72 41.28 -24.39
N GLU A 60 19.85 41.03 -23.73
CA GLU A 60 21.15 40.73 -24.37
C GLU A 60 21.44 39.23 -24.45
N GLY A 61 20.65 38.41 -23.73
CA GLY A 61 20.81 36.96 -23.71
C GLY A 61 20.33 36.30 -25.00
N ARG A 62 20.91 35.12 -25.29
CA ARG A 62 20.62 34.34 -26.50
C ARG A 62 20.70 32.84 -26.26
N SER A 63 19.89 32.09 -27.00
CA SER A 63 20.03 30.65 -27.20
C SER A 63 20.08 30.35 -28.69
N CYS A 64 21.03 29.52 -29.10
CA CYS A 64 21.21 29.12 -30.48
C CYS A 64 21.25 27.60 -30.60
N TYR A 65 20.86 27.06 -31.75
CA TYR A 65 21.05 25.66 -32.07
C TYR A 65 21.58 25.44 -33.46
N GLN A 66 22.21 24.29 -33.68
CA GLN A 66 22.68 23.86 -34.98
C GLN A 66 22.52 22.34 -35.12
N VAL A 67 21.97 21.89 -36.24
CA VAL A 67 21.89 20.46 -36.55
C VAL A 67 23.20 20.03 -37.22
N HIS A 68 23.77 18.91 -36.78
CA HIS A 68 24.99 18.36 -37.37
C HIS A 68 24.71 17.20 -38.31
N SER A 69 23.82 16.28 -37.93
CA SER A 69 23.50 15.14 -38.78
C SER A 69 22.13 14.53 -38.50
N LEU A 70 21.62 13.81 -39.50
CA LEU A 70 20.44 12.97 -39.43
C LEU A 70 20.79 11.61 -40.08
N ASP A 71 20.82 10.55 -39.27
CA ASP A 71 20.99 9.16 -39.73
C ASP A 71 19.75 8.33 -39.37
N GLY A 72 18.91 8.06 -40.37
CA GLY A 72 17.61 7.43 -40.17
C GLY A 72 16.70 8.27 -39.27
N THR A 73 16.52 7.84 -38.01
CA THR A 73 15.75 8.57 -36.98
C THR A 73 16.61 9.16 -35.86
N LYS A 74 17.94 9.08 -35.99
CA LYS A 74 18.91 9.62 -35.03
C LYS A 74 19.33 11.02 -35.46
N VAL A 75 19.28 11.97 -34.53
CA VAL A 75 19.69 13.35 -34.76
C VAL A 75 20.87 13.68 -33.86
N ALA A 76 21.89 14.33 -34.43
CA ALA A 76 22.97 14.98 -33.69
C ALA A 76 22.85 16.49 -33.88
N TRP A 77 22.93 17.25 -32.78
CA TRP A 77 22.72 18.69 -32.77
C TRP A 77 23.37 19.33 -31.55
N GLU A 78 23.68 20.61 -31.66
CA GLU A 78 24.26 21.42 -30.59
C GLU A 78 23.31 22.53 -30.19
N ASN A 79 23.34 22.88 -28.91
CA ASN A 79 22.73 24.07 -28.35
C ASN A 79 23.73 24.84 -27.51
N ASP A 80 23.96 26.11 -27.83
CA ASP A 80 24.71 27.04 -26.99
C ASP A 80 23.83 28.19 -26.55
N TRP A 81 24.06 28.68 -25.33
CA TRP A 81 23.39 29.88 -24.85
C TRP A 81 24.28 30.73 -23.97
N GLN A 82 23.85 31.97 -23.81
CA GLN A 82 24.40 32.94 -22.89
C GLN A 82 23.23 33.73 -22.32
N TRP A 83 22.97 33.59 -21.02
CA TRP A 83 21.90 34.31 -20.32
C TRP A 83 22.42 34.85 -18.98
N ALA A 84 22.08 36.09 -18.66
CA ALA A 84 22.35 36.69 -17.37
C ALA A 84 21.42 36.11 -16.30
N ARG A 85 21.95 35.94 -15.08
CA ARG A 85 21.19 35.45 -13.94
C ARG A 85 20.53 36.62 -13.22
N ALA A 86 19.30 36.96 -13.60
CA ALA A 86 18.57 38.06 -12.96
C ALA A 86 17.68 37.59 -11.78
N ASP A 87 16.93 36.49 -11.93
CA ASP A 87 15.80 36.16 -11.05
C ASP A 87 15.56 34.65 -10.81
N GLY A 88 16.35 33.77 -11.45
CA GLY A 88 16.21 32.31 -11.34
C GLY A 88 15.11 31.68 -12.20
N SER A 89 14.45 32.44 -13.09
CA SER A 89 13.45 31.90 -14.00
C SER A 89 14.05 31.38 -15.32
N VAL A 90 13.37 30.42 -15.97
CA VAL A 90 13.78 29.86 -17.27
C VAL A 90 13.68 30.95 -18.35
N LYS A 91 14.77 31.13 -19.08
CA LYS A 91 14.91 32.13 -20.15
C LYS A 91 14.58 31.56 -21.52
N ALA A 92 15.03 30.33 -21.77
CA ALA A 92 14.79 29.64 -23.02
C ALA A 92 14.62 28.14 -22.83
N PHE A 93 13.80 27.50 -23.66
CA PHE A 93 13.77 26.05 -23.83
C PHE A 93 14.08 25.70 -25.28
N THR A 94 15.24 25.08 -25.51
CA THR A 94 15.63 24.56 -26.84
C THR A 94 15.47 23.06 -26.84
N TYR A 95 14.64 22.52 -27.74
CA TYR A 95 14.21 21.12 -27.68
C TYR A 95 13.89 20.51 -29.03
N LEU A 96 14.05 19.19 -29.11
CA LEU A 96 13.62 18.39 -30.26
C LEU A 96 12.27 17.72 -29.96
N ASN A 97 11.22 18.07 -30.71
CA ASN A 97 9.86 17.54 -30.56
C ASN A 97 9.59 16.37 -31.53
N LEU A 98 8.89 15.31 -31.10
CA LEU A 98 8.41 14.26 -32.01
C LEU A 98 7.13 14.69 -32.73
N ASN A 99 7.05 14.57 -34.05
CA ASN A 99 5.92 15.11 -34.82
C ASN A 99 4.82 14.09 -35.13
N GLN A 100 5.12 12.79 -35.06
CA GLN A 100 4.20 11.72 -35.49
C GLN A 100 3.81 10.79 -34.33
N GLY A 101 2.61 10.21 -34.44
CA GLY A 101 2.10 9.22 -33.49
C GLY A 101 1.46 9.79 -32.22
N LEU A 102 1.53 11.11 -32.01
CA LEU A 102 0.93 11.81 -30.88
C LEU A 102 -0.61 11.78 -30.91
N ASN A 103 -1.24 12.34 -29.87
CA ASN A 103 -2.69 12.40 -29.67
C ASN A 103 -3.33 11.01 -29.55
N LYS A 104 -2.66 10.11 -28.81
CA LYS A 104 -3.17 8.79 -28.44
C LYS A 104 -3.36 8.72 -26.94
N GLN A 105 -4.40 7.99 -26.51
CA GLN A 105 -4.63 7.77 -25.08
C GLN A 105 -3.43 7.06 -24.45
N LEU A 106 -3.07 7.43 -23.23
CA LEU A 106 -1.94 6.80 -22.51
C LEU A 106 -2.14 5.28 -22.40
N SER A 107 -3.39 4.84 -22.21
CA SER A 107 -3.78 3.42 -22.16
C SER A 107 -3.48 2.63 -23.45
N ALA A 108 -3.45 3.31 -24.61
CA ALA A 108 -3.16 2.73 -25.91
C ALA A 108 -1.65 2.63 -26.21
N ILE A 109 -0.81 3.28 -25.42
CA ILE A 109 0.65 3.31 -25.61
C ILE A 109 1.25 2.04 -25.01
N GLN A 110 1.97 1.28 -25.84
CA GLN A 110 2.75 0.13 -25.40
C GLN A 110 4.10 0.58 -24.83
N SER A 111 4.81 1.44 -25.57
CA SER A 111 6.18 1.87 -25.24
C SER A 111 6.53 3.19 -25.91
N ILE A 112 7.42 3.97 -25.28
CA ILE A 112 8.04 5.20 -25.79
C ILE A 112 9.55 5.00 -25.67
N GLN A 113 10.15 4.32 -26.65
CA GLN A 113 11.58 4.07 -26.67
C GLN A 113 12.32 5.37 -26.96
N ALA A 114 13.25 5.76 -26.09
CA ALA A 114 14.04 6.98 -26.24
C ALA A 114 15.53 6.74 -25.91
N THR A 115 16.39 7.36 -26.72
CA THR A 115 17.83 7.41 -26.53
C THR A 115 18.28 8.86 -26.56
N TRP A 116 19.10 9.27 -25.58
CA TRP A 116 19.75 10.57 -25.59
C TRP A 116 21.14 10.52 -24.96
N HIS A 117 22.16 10.73 -25.78
CA HIS A 117 23.56 10.89 -25.36
C HIS A 117 24.01 12.30 -25.69
N TYR A 118 24.51 13.05 -24.69
CA TYR A 118 24.97 14.41 -24.85
C TYR A 118 26.19 14.71 -23.97
N THR A 119 26.98 15.70 -24.35
CA THR A 119 28.02 16.28 -23.52
C THR A 119 27.61 17.67 -23.07
N TYR A 120 28.13 18.07 -21.91
CA TYR A 120 27.84 19.35 -21.27
C TYR A 120 29.16 20.10 -21.04
N GLN A 121 29.26 21.33 -21.57
CA GLN A 121 30.40 22.21 -21.37
C GLN A 121 29.94 23.52 -20.74
N ASP A 122 30.49 23.78 -19.56
CA ASP A 122 30.28 25.03 -18.83
C ASP A 122 31.36 26.04 -19.25
N GLY A 123 30.94 27.09 -19.95
CA GLY A 123 31.81 28.14 -20.48
C GLY A 123 32.08 29.27 -19.49
N ASP A 124 31.50 29.21 -18.29
CA ASP A 124 31.72 30.23 -17.25
C ASP A 124 33.04 29.97 -16.50
N SER A 125 33.99 30.89 -16.62
CA SER A 125 35.35 30.74 -16.06
C SER A 125 35.43 30.97 -14.55
N GLY A 126 34.36 31.48 -13.92
CA GLY A 126 34.29 31.80 -12.50
C GLY A 126 35.21 32.96 -12.10
N GLN A 127 34.70 33.96 -11.36
CA GLN A 127 35.58 34.93 -10.72
C GLN A 127 36.17 34.35 -9.44
N ARG A 128 37.51 34.27 -9.38
CA ARG A 128 38.39 33.95 -8.23
C ARG A 128 37.64 33.58 -6.92
N GLY A 129 37.29 32.30 -6.78
CA GLY A 129 36.91 31.72 -5.49
C GLY A 129 35.45 31.89 -5.04
N PHE A 130 34.54 32.40 -5.88
CA PHE A 130 33.09 32.34 -5.63
C PHE A 130 32.33 31.63 -6.75
N LYS A 131 31.17 31.06 -6.40
CA LYS A 131 30.34 30.08 -7.13
C LYS A 131 30.18 30.37 -8.64
N LYS A 132 30.20 29.31 -9.46
CA LYS A 132 29.78 29.33 -10.88
C LYS A 132 28.31 29.80 -10.99
N ASP A 133 28.00 30.68 -11.94
CA ASP A 133 26.65 31.25 -12.14
C ASP A 133 25.84 30.49 -13.21
N THR A 134 26.20 29.23 -13.44
CA THR A 134 25.55 28.35 -14.42
C THR A 134 24.37 27.59 -13.80
N PHE A 135 23.19 27.77 -14.40
CA PHE A 135 21.91 27.19 -13.98
C PHE A 135 21.20 26.60 -15.20
N VAL A 136 21.01 25.27 -15.20
CA VAL A 136 20.40 24.54 -16.33
C VAL A 136 19.62 23.33 -15.86
N THR A 137 18.53 23.00 -16.55
CA THR A 137 17.94 21.66 -16.51
C THR A 137 17.94 21.03 -17.91
N ILE A 138 18.06 19.71 -17.97
CA ILE A 138 18.02 18.92 -19.22
C ILE A 138 16.85 17.93 -19.15
N PRO A 139 15.59 18.35 -19.43
CA PRO A 139 14.43 17.47 -19.32
C PRO A 139 14.06 16.74 -20.62
N TRP A 140 13.51 15.52 -20.44
CA TRP A 140 12.38 15.11 -21.26
C TRP A 140 11.12 15.80 -20.75
N ARG A 141 10.37 16.45 -21.64
CA ARG A 141 9.08 17.10 -21.36
C ARG A 141 7.98 16.40 -22.15
N LEU A 142 6.99 15.85 -21.45
CA LEU A 142 5.80 15.23 -22.03
C LEU A 142 4.57 16.01 -21.59
N THR A 143 3.63 16.24 -22.49
CA THR A 143 2.37 16.91 -22.16
C THR A 143 1.19 16.01 -22.44
N THR A 144 0.14 16.11 -21.62
CA THR A 144 -1.11 15.38 -21.82
C THR A 144 -2.31 16.31 -21.85
N SER A 145 -3.42 15.86 -22.43
CA SER A 145 -4.69 16.59 -22.54
C SER A 145 -5.86 15.66 -22.21
N SER A 146 -6.98 16.23 -21.75
CA SER A 146 -8.24 15.48 -21.57
C SER A 146 -8.88 15.06 -22.89
N SER A 147 -8.51 15.70 -24.00
CA SER A 147 -9.00 15.40 -25.35
C SER A 147 -7.86 15.31 -26.38
N SER A 148 -8.09 14.57 -27.46
CA SER A 148 -7.12 14.41 -28.56
C SER A 148 -6.74 15.77 -29.17
N GLY A 149 -5.47 16.18 -29.02
CA GLY A 149 -4.97 17.47 -29.53
C GLY A 149 -5.48 18.70 -28.76
N GLY A 150 -6.12 18.50 -27.60
CA GLY A 150 -6.62 19.59 -26.75
C GLY A 150 -5.53 20.33 -25.97
N ALA A 151 -5.97 21.30 -25.17
CA ALA A 151 -5.10 22.08 -24.31
C ALA A 151 -4.33 21.20 -23.30
N VAL A 152 -3.12 21.63 -22.93
CA VAL A 152 -2.29 20.90 -21.96
C VAL A 152 -3.00 20.87 -20.60
N ALA A 153 -3.31 19.66 -20.15
CA ALA A 153 -3.89 19.36 -18.85
C ALA A 153 -2.80 19.00 -17.82
N ASN A 154 -1.76 18.29 -18.24
CA ASN A 154 -0.59 18.00 -17.39
C ASN A 154 0.71 18.12 -18.18
N GLU A 155 1.77 18.47 -17.46
CA GLU A 155 3.15 18.47 -17.93
C GLU A 155 3.98 17.53 -17.05
N ILE A 156 4.77 16.67 -17.68
CA ILE A 156 5.62 15.68 -17.03
C ILE A 156 7.06 15.99 -17.46
N ARG A 157 7.91 16.35 -16.50
CA ARG A 157 9.35 16.58 -16.72
C ARG A 157 10.18 15.46 -16.10
N ILE A 158 11.12 14.93 -16.86
CA ILE A 158 12.07 13.90 -16.44
C ILE A 158 13.46 14.46 -16.67
N PHE A 159 14.11 14.94 -15.61
CA PHE A 159 15.41 15.61 -15.70
C PHE A 159 16.54 14.58 -15.83
N LEU A 160 17.28 14.63 -16.93
CA LEU A 160 18.56 13.93 -17.07
C LEU A 160 19.69 14.70 -16.38
N GLY A 161 19.54 16.01 -16.24
CA GLY A 161 20.48 16.85 -15.51
C GLY A 161 19.79 18.04 -14.89
N ASN A 162 20.21 18.39 -13.67
CA ASN A 162 19.82 19.62 -12.99
C ASN A 162 21.06 20.24 -12.33
N VAL A 163 21.56 21.33 -12.92
CA VAL A 163 22.70 22.08 -12.38
C VAL A 163 22.17 23.33 -11.71
N HIS A 164 22.23 23.32 -10.38
CA HIS A 164 21.91 24.45 -9.50
C HIS A 164 20.47 25.01 -9.59
N VAL A 165 19.55 24.46 -10.40
CA VAL A 165 18.16 24.95 -10.48
C VAL A 165 17.33 24.37 -9.34
N PRO A 166 16.80 25.19 -8.42
CA PRO A 166 15.87 24.72 -7.40
C PRO A 166 14.56 24.29 -8.08
N LEU A 167 14.13 23.04 -7.88
CA LEU A 167 12.82 22.61 -8.35
C LEU A 167 11.72 23.16 -7.44
N VAL A 168 10.68 23.73 -8.04
CA VAL A 168 9.51 24.27 -7.34
C VAL A 168 8.44 23.19 -7.25
N GLY A 169 8.02 22.85 -6.03
CA GLY A 169 7.00 21.84 -5.77
C GLY A 169 7.29 21.04 -4.51
N THR A 170 6.33 20.23 -4.08
CA THR A 170 6.53 19.25 -3.00
C THR A 170 6.96 17.93 -3.63
N SER A 171 8.09 17.38 -3.22
CA SER A 171 8.47 16.02 -3.63
C SER A 171 7.41 15.02 -3.17
N VAL A 172 6.89 14.25 -4.11
CA VAL A 172 5.84 13.25 -3.87
C VAL A 172 6.39 11.82 -3.79
N ALA A 173 7.64 11.64 -4.24
CA ALA A 173 8.41 10.41 -4.14
C ALA A 173 9.90 10.74 -4.39
N SER A 174 10.82 10.04 -3.73
CA SER A 174 12.25 10.13 -4.01
C SER A 174 12.79 8.74 -4.32
N THR A 175 13.85 8.66 -5.12
CA THR A 175 14.57 7.39 -5.38
C THR A 175 13.69 6.33 -6.06
N VAL A 176 12.79 6.77 -6.96
CA VAL A 176 11.85 5.88 -7.64
C VAL A 176 12.60 5.04 -8.66
N LYS A 177 12.48 3.72 -8.55
CA LYS A 177 12.99 2.78 -9.57
C LYS A 177 12.00 2.73 -10.74
N ILE A 178 12.38 3.32 -11.86
CA ILE A 178 11.54 3.43 -13.05
C ILE A 178 12.20 2.65 -14.19
N GLY A 179 11.60 1.50 -14.54
CA GLY A 179 12.10 0.64 -15.61
C GLY A 179 13.00 -0.49 -15.15
N SER A 180 13.74 -1.07 -16.10
CA SER A 180 14.73 -2.14 -15.84
C SER A 180 16.12 -1.59 -15.51
N ASP A 181 16.29 -0.27 -15.50
CA ASP A 181 17.56 0.36 -15.18
C ASP A 181 17.62 0.57 -13.66
N ASN A 182 18.65 0.02 -13.02
CA ASN A 182 18.83 0.05 -11.55
C ASN A 182 19.24 1.44 -11.03
N SER A 183 19.18 2.46 -11.86
CA SER A 183 19.42 3.85 -11.48
C SER A 183 18.25 4.40 -10.68
N ASN A 184 18.52 4.88 -9.47
CA ASN A 184 17.57 5.64 -8.69
C ASN A 184 17.27 6.99 -9.36
N TRP A 185 16.01 7.26 -9.71
CA TRP A 185 15.57 8.57 -10.19
C TRP A 185 15.03 9.35 -9.00
N SER A 186 15.71 10.43 -8.62
CA SER A 186 15.30 11.29 -7.49
C SER A 186 14.97 12.70 -7.97
N ASP A 187 14.03 13.36 -7.27
CA ASP A 187 13.66 14.75 -7.51
C ASP A 187 14.84 15.73 -7.30
N TYR A 188 15.94 15.30 -6.68
CA TYR A 188 17.04 16.18 -6.25
C TYR A 188 18.44 15.69 -6.65
N ASP A 189 18.52 14.83 -7.67
CA ASP A 189 19.83 14.39 -8.16
C ASP A 189 20.52 15.54 -8.89
N TYR A 190 21.46 16.21 -8.22
CA TYR A 190 22.32 17.24 -8.81
C TYR A 190 23.40 16.65 -9.74
N THR A 191 23.34 15.35 -10.03
CA THR A 191 24.25 14.71 -10.98
C THR A 191 23.72 14.84 -12.42
N LEU A 192 24.59 15.29 -13.32
CA LEU A 192 24.34 15.29 -14.76
C LEU A 192 24.44 13.86 -15.28
N ARG A 193 23.30 13.25 -15.64
CA ARG A 193 23.27 12.05 -16.46
C ARG A 193 23.35 12.48 -17.92
N THR A 194 24.50 12.22 -18.51
CA THR A 194 24.82 12.56 -19.92
C THR A 194 24.29 11.53 -20.91
N GLU A 195 23.78 10.41 -20.43
CA GLU A 195 23.29 9.30 -21.25
C GLU A 195 21.96 8.75 -20.70
N PHE A 196 21.04 8.45 -21.60
CA PHE A 196 19.79 7.75 -21.32
C PHE A 196 19.42 6.82 -22.48
N ASP A 197 19.16 5.56 -22.17
CA ASP A 197 18.57 4.58 -23.09
C ASP A 197 17.44 3.85 -22.37
N GLY A 198 16.18 4.12 -22.73
CA GLY A 198 15.07 3.54 -21.98
C GLY A 198 13.68 3.82 -22.55
N ASP A 199 12.67 3.37 -21.81
CA ASP A 199 11.27 3.56 -22.16
C ASP A 199 10.62 4.66 -21.30
N LEU A 200 10.35 5.83 -21.90
CA LEU A 200 9.69 6.94 -21.21
C LEU A 200 8.25 6.59 -20.75
N ASN A 201 7.65 5.53 -21.31
CA ASN A 201 6.34 5.04 -20.87
C ASN A 201 6.40 4.44 -19.45
N TRP A 202 7.58 4.11 -18.91
CA TRP A 202 7.72 3.71 -17.52
C TRP A 202 7.30 4.83 -16.56
N PHE A 203 7.68 6.08 -16.85
CA PHE A 203 7.29 7.25 -16.06
C PHE A 203 5.79 7.51 -16.16
N ILE A 204 5.21 7.42 -17.36
CA ILE A 204 3.75 7.54 -17.54
C ILE A 204 3.02 6.46 -16.76
N LYS A 205 3.45 5.19 -16.86
CA LYS A 205 2.86 4.08 -16.11
C LYS A 205 2.97 4.30 -14.60
N TYR A 206 4.11 4.80 -14.14
CA TYR A 206 4.30 5.17 -12.74
C TYR A 206 3.28 6.25 -12.34
N LEU A 207 3.16 7.34 -13.09
CA LEU A 207 2.22 8.41 -12.78
C LEU A 207 0.75 7.97 -12.86
N THR A 208 0.40 7.12 -13.82
CA THR A 208 -0.97 6.58 -13.92
C THR A 208 -1.30 5.61 -12.79
N SER A 209 -0.29 4.88 -12.28
CA SER A 209 -0.48 3.90 -11.21
C SER A 209 -0.38 4.51 -9.82
N ASN A 210 0.41 5.57 -9.65
CA ASN A 210 0.83 6.06 -8.33
C ASN A 210 0.49 7.54 -8.08
N GLN A 211 0.38 8.38 -9.12
CA GLN A 211 0.21 9.83 -8.98
C GLN A 211 -1.10 10.36 -9.58
N GLY A 212 -2.03 9.46 -9.93
CA GLY A 212 -3.39 9.82 -10.33
C GLY A 212 -3.53 10.44 -11.74
N LEU A 213 -2.51 10.32 -12.59
CA LEU A 213 -2.62 10.67 -14.01
C LEU A 213 -3.63 9.72 -14.67
N SER A 214 -4.70 10.25 -15.27
CA SER A 214 -5.70 9.37 -15.92
C SER A 214 -5.12 8.73 -17.18
N ALA A 215 -5.21 7.40 -17.28
CA ALA A 215 -4.78 6.65 -18.45
C ALA A 215 -5.60 6.96 -19.72
N ASP A 216 -6.75 7.63 -19.58
CA ASP A 216 -7.62 8.05 -20.68
C ASP A 216 -7.21 9.38 -21.30
N GLN A 217 -6.29 10.11 -20.67
CA GLN A 217 -5.72 11.33 -21.25
C GLN A 217 -4.90 11.03 -22.51
N TYR A 218 -4.76 12.03 -23.36
CA TYR A 218 -4.06 11.94 -24.64
C TYR A 218 -2.65 12.54 -24.50
N LEU A 219 -1.62 11.80 -24.93
CA LEU A 219 -0.26 12.32 -25.01
C LEU A 219 -0.14 13.31 -26.18
N THR A 220 0.10 14.58 -25.90
CA THR A 220 0.09 15.68 -26.90
C THR A 220 1.48 16.14 -27.34
N ALA A 221 2.52 15.92 -26.54
CA ALA A 221 3.90 16.21 -26.95
C ALA A 221 4.91 15.27 -26.27
N ILE A 222 6.05 15.06 -26.93
CA ILE A 222 7.24 14.41 -26.37
C ILE A 222 8.45 15.21 -26.84
N GLN A 223 9.06 15.96 -25.94
CA GLN A 223 10.16 16.89 -26.17
C GLN A 223 11.36 16.48 -25.34
N GLY A 224 12.57 16.70 -25.85
CA GLY A 224 13.82 16.54 -25.09
C GLY A 224 14.74 17.68 -25.45
N GLY A 225 15.27 18.38 -24.44
CA GLY A 225 16.02 19.62 -24.64
C GLY A 225 16.59 20.22 -23.36
N SER A 226 17.06 21.45 -23.44
CA SER A 226 17.70 22.20 -22.37
C SER A 226 16.86 23.42 -21.97
N GLU A 227 16.59 23.59 -20.67
CA GLU A 227 16.03 24.82 -20.10
C GLU A 227 17.18 25.70 -19.59
N ALA A 228 17.44 26.81 -20.27
CA ALA A 228 18.46 27.77 -19.89
C ALA A 228 17.91 28.73 -18.84
N VAL A 229 18.53 28.78 -17.66
CA VAL A 229 18.17 29.71 -16.57
C VAL A 229 19.21 30.83 -16.42
N GLY A 230 20.49 30.50 -16.56
CA GLY A 230 21.59 31.47 -16.52
C GLY A 230 22.95 30.83 -16.80
N GLY A 231 23.92 31.65 -17.20
CA GLY A 231 25.29 31.26 -17.52
C GLY A 231 25.57 31.09 -19.01
N THR A 232 26.77 30.63 -19.33
CA THR A 232 27.23 30.30 -20.68
C THR A 232 27.50 28.81 -20.78
N VAL A 233 26.71 28.11 -21.60
CA VAL A 233 26.76 26.64 -21.70
C VAL A 233 26.65 26.21 -23.14
N THR A 234 27.35 25.12 -23.46
CA THR A 234 27.14 24.35 -24.68
C THR A 234 26.70 22.93 -24.31
N VAL A 235 25.58 22.48 -24.88
CA VAL A 235 25.10 21.09 -24.83
C VAL A 235 25.24 20.50 -26.23
N ASN A 236 26.11 19.51 -26.39
CA ASN A 236 26.30 18.84 -27.67
C ASN A 236 25.69 17.44 -27.61
N THR A 237 24.61 17.25 -28.37
CA THR A 237 23.90 15.97 -28.45
C THR A 237 24.45 15.14 -29.61
N GLU A 238 25.11 14.04 -29.27
CA GLU A 238 25.69 13.12 -30.24
C GLU A 238 24.62 12.16 -30.81
N ARG A 239 23.63 11.81 -29.99
CA ARG A 239 22.60 10.85 -30.38
C ARG A 239 21.28 11.14 -29.70
N PHE A 240 20.26 11.47 -30.48
CA PHE A 240 18.88 11.63 -30.02
C PHE A 240 17.89 10.85 -30.86
N MET A 241 17.04 10.06 -30.23
CA MET A 241 16.01 9.27 -30.91
C MET A 241 14.79 9.03 -30.02
N LYS A 242 13.58 9.09 -30.60
CA LYS A 242 12.33 8.64 -29.98
C LYS A 242 11.51 7.76 -30.91
N ARG A 243 10.84 6.75 -30.36
CA ARG A 243 9.88 5.91 -31.07
C ARG A 243 8.70 5.56 -30.19
N LEU A 244 7.52 6.01 -30.59
CA LEU A 244 6.25 5.66 -29.97
C LEU A 244 5.69 4.36 -30.56
N ILE A 245 5.34 3.40 -29.70
CA ILE A 245 4.79 2.09 -30.08
C ILE A 245 3.42 1.95 -29.42
N LEU A 246 2.38 1.69 -30.22
CA LEU A 246 1.01 1.48 -29.74
C LEU A 246 0.71 -0.01 -29.58
N LYS A 247 -0.20 -0.33 -28.66
CA LYS A 247 -0.70 -1.70 -28.49
C LYS A 247 -1.43 -2.15 -29.77
N LYS A 248 -1.22 -3.40 -30.19
CA LYS A 248 -1.99 -4.00 -31.30
C LYS A 248 -3.47 -4.07 -30.90
N SER A 249 -4.38 -3.62 -31.77
CA SER A 249 -5.82 -3.74 -31.49
C SER A 249 -6.21 -5.24 -31.45
N LYS A 250 -7.16 -5.60 -30.57
CA LYS A 250 -7.72 -6.97 -30.47
C LYS A 250 -8.65 -7.30 -31.65
N ALA A 251 -8.31 -6.89 -32.86
CA ALA A 251 -8.85 -7.43 -34.11
C ALA A 251 -7.70 -8.19 -34.78
N ASN A 252 -7.80 -9.53 -34.83
CA ASN A 252 -6.83 -10.48 -35.39
C ASN A 252 -5.63 -10.87 -34.51
N ALA A 253 -5.85 -11.77 -33.55
CA ALA A 253 -4.83 -12.73 -33.12
C ALA A 253 -5.41 -13.93 -32.34
N ARG A 254 -6.33 -14.69 -32.95
CA ARG A 254 -6.44 -16.12 -32.62
C ARG A 254 -5.29 -16.83 -33.35
N ARG A 255 -4.18 -17.06 -32.65
CA ARG A 255 -3.23 -18.20 -32.81
C ARG A 255 -1.91 -17.89 -32.11
N GLY A 256 -1.52 -18.78 -31.18
CA GLY A 256 -0.12 -19.13 -31.00
C GLY A 256 0.54 -18.78 -29.66
N LYS A 257 0.47 -19.77 -28.75
CA LYS A 257 1.52 -20.24 -27.83
C LYS A 257 1.96 -19.40 -26.62
N VAL A 258 1.78 -20.08 -25.49
CA VAL A 258 2.39 -20.01 -24.16
C VAL A 258 3.90 -19.72 -24.18
N ALA A 259 4.36 -18.80 -23.32
CA ALA A 259 5.66 -18.91 -22.63
C ALA A 259 5.74 -17.98 -21.39
N LYS A 260 5.96 -18.64 -20.23
CA LYS A 260 6.75 -18.32 -19.03
C LYS A 260 6.71 -16.90 -18.41
N ASN A 261 6.13 -16.83 -17.22
CA ASN A 261 6.38 -15.81 -16.21
C ASN A 261 7.68 -16.14 -15.46
N GLU A 262 8.62 -15.19 -15.44
CA GLU A 262 9.66 -15.08 -14.40
C GLU A 262 9.35 -13.83 -13.57
N GLY A 263 9.32 -14.01 -12.26
CA GLY A 263 8.84 -13.02 -11.30
C GLY A 263 9.88 -11.97 -10.93
N ALA A 264 9.38 -10.80 -10.51
CA ALA A 264 10.13 -9.81 -9.75
C ALA A 264 9.36 -9.55 -8.44
N GLU A 265 10.05 -9.73 -7.31
CA GLU A 265 9.56 -9.52 -5.95
C GLU A 265 9.43 -8.02 -5.62
N PRO A 266 8.44 -7.60 -4.81
CA PRO A 266 8.30 -6.21 -4.40
C PRO A 266 8.88 -5.94 -2.99
N THR A 267 9.72 -4.91 -2.90
CA THR A 267 10.06 -4.22 -1.65
C THR A 267 8.94 -3.23 -1.28
N ALA A 268 8.59 -3.16 0.01
CA ALA A 268 7.50 -2.31 0.49
C ALA A 268 7.91 -0.83 0.54
N GLU A 269 7.13 0.05 -0.09
CA GLU A 269 7.20 1.51 0.08
C GLU A 269 5.99 2.01 0.88
N THR A 270 6.21 3.00 1.74
CA THR A 270 5.22 3.70 2.57
C THR A 270 4.14 4.39 1.72
N HIS A 271 2.89 3.94 1.81
CA HIS A 271 1.76 4.64 1.21
C HIS A 271 0.80 5.22 2.27
N ARG A 272 0.49 6.51 2.11
CA ARG A 272 -0.46 7.29 2.91
C ARG A 272 -1.92 6.79 2.79
N LEU A 273 -2.62 6.61 3.90
CA LEU A 273 -4.09 6.66 4.02
C LEU A 273 -4.43 7.72 5.07
N VAL A 274 -5.23 8.73 4.69
CA VAL A 274 -5.91 9.66 5.62
C VAL A 274 -7.31 9.83 5.05
N TYR A 275 -8.34 9.41 5.78
CA TYR A 275 -9.74 9.71 5.45
C TYR A 275 -10.46 10.31 6.66
N ASP A 276 -11.14 11.42 6.40
CA ASP A 276 -12.26 11.98 7.15
C ASP A 276 -13.52 11.15 6.82
N LEU A 277 -14.27 10.72 7.84
CA LEU A 277 -15.43 9.84 7.70
C LEU A 277 -16.73 10.41 8.28
N SER A 278 -16.81 11.73 8.46
CA SER A 278 -18.00 12.37 9.03
C SER A 278 -19.01 12.93 8.00
N GLU A 279 -18.70 12.98 6.69
CA GLU A 279 -19.54 13.71 5.70
C GLU A 279 -20.08 12.92 4.47
N GLN A 280 -20.28 11.60 4.53
CA GLN A 280 -20.94 10.89 3.41
C GLN A 280 -22.24 10.18 3.76
N SER A 281 -23.20 10.93 4.31
CA SER A 281 -24.61 10.55 4.24
C SER A 281 -25.43 11.37 3.23
N LYS A 282 -24.82 12.22 2.39
CA LYS A 282 -25.57 12.97 1.37
C LYS A 282 -24.83 13.05 0.03
N GLU A 283 -25.49 12.44 -0.95
CA GLU A 283 -25.41 12.69 -2.39
C GLU A 283 -24.27 12.04 -3.19
N ILE A 284 -24.74 11.17 -4.10
CA ILE A 284 -24.06 10.67 -5.28
C ILE A 284 -23.62 11.87 -6.14
N GLY A 285 -22.31 12.14 -6.23
CA GLY A 285 -21.74 13.06 -7.22
C GLY A 285 -20.66 14.00 -6.69
N GLY A 286 -19.39 13.71 -7.00
CA GLY A 286 -18.28 14.66 -6.89
C GLY A 286 -17.45 14.59 -5.61
N LEU A 287 -16.51 13.63 -5.52
CA LEU A 287 -15.54 13.58 -4.42
C LEU A 287 -14.38 14.56 -4.64
N LYS A 288 -14.34 15.63 -3.85
CA LYS A 288 -13.16 16.49 -3.64
C LYS A 288 -12.07 15.67 -2.92
N ARG A 289 -10.84 15.69 -3.45
CA ARG A 289 -9.63 15.19 -2.76
C ARG A 289 -9.13 16.28 -1.80
N GLY A 290 -9.13 16.00 -0.50
CA GLY A 290 -8.40 16.84 0.46
C GLY A 290 -6.89 16.69 0.30
N THR A 291 -6.16 17.81 0.32
CA THR A 291 -4.68 17.87 0.23
C THR A 291 -4.04 17.66 1.62
N ALA A 292 -2.75 17.33 1.67
CA ALA A 292 -1.99 17.19 2.94
C ALA A 292 -2.04 18.42 3.87
N SER A 293 -2.32 19.59 3.29
CA SER A 293 -2.45 20.85 4.00
C SER A 293 -3.66 20.95 4.93
N GLN A 294 -4.65 20.03 4.84
CA GLN A 294 -5.89 20.14 5.62
C GLN A 294 -5.83 19.54 7.03
N PHE A 295 -4.79 18.77 7.39
CA PHE A 295 -4.75 18.04 8.67
C PHE A 295 -3.58 18.40 9.58
N MET A 296 -2.67 19.29 9.17
CA MET A 296 -1.72 19.87 10.13
C MET A 296 -2.49 20.77 11.09
N GLY A 297 -2.72 20.29 12.32
CA GLY A 297 -3.54 20.95 13.33
C GLY A 297 -4.94 20.35 13.54
N ALA A 298 -5.27 19.21 12.91
CA ALA A 298 -6.49 18.47 13.20
C ALA A 298 -6.47 17.88 14.63
N ARG A 299 -7.61 17.91 15.30
CA ARG A 299 -7.80 17.45 16.68
C ARG A 299 -8.73 16.25 16.74
N LEU A 300 -8.72 15.55 17.88
CA LEU A 300 -9.63 14.42 18.09
C LEU A 300 -11.11 14.84 18.04
N GLU A 301 -11.41 16.09 18.42
CA GLU A 301 -12.76 16.66 18.35
C GLU A 301 -13.31 16.75 16.91
N ASP A 302 -12.42 16.88 15.91
CA ASP A 302 -12.81 16.94 14.49
C ASP A 302 -13.27 15.58 13.95
N ASN A 303 -12.81 14.49 14.57
CA ASN A 303 -13.21 13.12 14.23
C ASN A 303 -13.21 12.23 15.49
N PRO A 304 -14.36 12.16 16.19
CA PRO A 304 -14.47 11.43 17.46
C PRO A 304 -14.20 9.93 17.36
N ASP A 305 -14.36 9.33 16.19
CA ASP A 305 -14.07 7.91 15.92
C ASP A 305 -12.59 7.66 15.61
N GLY A 306 -11.80 8.74 15.53
CA GLY A 306 -10.37 8.71 15.39
C GLY A 306 -9.85 8.31 14.01
N TRP A 307 -8.52 8.28 13.94
CA TRP A 307 -7.71 8.03 12.75
C TRP A 307 -6.73 6.91 13.07
N THR A 308 -6.35 6.16 12.03
CA THR A 308 -5.29 5.17 12.11
C THR A 308 -4.17 5.55 11.16
N GLU A 309 -2.96 5.68 11.69
CA GLU A 309 -1.76 5.85 10.87
C GLU A 309 -1.22 4.50 10.41
N CYS A 310 -1.05 4.33 9.11
CA CYS A 310 -0.68 3.03 8.53
C CYS A 310 0.71 3.07 7.90
N TYR A 311 1.54 2.08 8.24
CA TYR A 311 2.71 1.67 7.48
C TYR A 311 2.36 0.38 6.75
N ILE A 312 1.93 0.48 5.50
CA ILE A 312 1.42 -0.65 4.71
C ILE A 312 1.86 -0.54 3.26
N SER A 313 1.97 -1.67 2.56
CA SER A 313 2.25 -1.65 1.13
C SER A 313 1.06 -1.17 0.30
N GLY A 314 1.32 -0.79 -0.95
CA GLY A 314 0.28 -0.38 -1.88
C GLY A 314 -0.72 -1.49 -2.18
N ARG A 315 -0.31 -2.76 -2.09
CA ARG A 315 -1.20 -3.92 -2.24
C ARG A 315 -2.15 -4.04 -1.06
N ALA A 316 -1.63 -3.95 0.16
CA ALA A 316 -2.43 -3.92 1.38
C ALA A 316 -3.44 -2.76 1.34
N LYS A 317 -2.97 -1.55 1.00
CA LYS A 317 -3.83 -0.37 0.84
C LYS A 317 -4.98 -0.60 -0.14
N ARG A 318 -4.71 -1.13 -1.35
CA ARG A 318 -5.79 -1.42 -2.31
C ARG A 318 -6.79 -2.44 -1.76
N LYS A 319 -6.31 -3.51 -1.14
CA LYS A 319 -7.17 -4.53 -0.54
C LYS A 319 -8.08 -3.96 0.57
N ILE A 320 -7.57 -3.02 1.37
CA ILE A 320 -8.41 -2.29 2.35
C ILE A 320 -9.49 -1.48 1.64
N LEU A 321 -9.11 -0.71 0.62
CA LEU A 321 -10.04 0.14 -0.13
C LEU A 321 -11.08 -0.65 -0.95
N GLU A 322 -10.74 -1.88 -1.33
CA GLU A 322 -11.61 -2.81 -2.06
C GLU A 322 -12.46 -3.67 -1.11
N THR A 323 -12.25 -3.59 0.21
CA THR A 323 -13.01 -4.36 1.19
C THR A 323 -14.49 -3.98 1.13
N PRO A 324 -15.42 -4.94 0.93
CA PRO A 324 -16.84 -4.65 0.91
C PRO A 324 -17.29 -3.93 2.20
N GLY A 325 -18.02 -2.84 2.04
CA GLY A 325 -18.48 -2.01 3.16
C GLY A 325 -17.43 -1.06 3.73
N PHE A 326 -16.15 -1.17 3.34
CA PHE A 326 -15.15 -0.20 3.76
C PHE A 326 -15.33 1.14 3.01
N PRO A 327 -15.26 2.29 3.69
CA PRO A 327 -15.21 2.44 5.15
C PRO A 327 -16.62 2.47 5.78
N GLU A 328 -16.79 1.78 6.92
CA GLU A 328 -17.99 1.82 7.74
C GLU A 328 -17.73 2.53 9.08
N SER A 329 -18.79 3.09 9.68
CA SER A 329 -18.74 3.73 11.00
C SER A 329 -18.48 2.73 12.13
N LEU A 330 -17.84 3.18 13.21
CA LEU A 330 -17.60 2.32 14.37
C LEU A 330 -18.93 1.86 15.00
N PRO A 331 -19.08 0.56 15.30
CA PRO A 331 -20.25 0.10 16.02
C PRO A 331 -20.21 0.62 17.45
N ARG A 332 -21.35 1.13 17.92
CA ARG A 332 -21.49 1.56 19.32
C ARG A 332 -21.93 0.38 20.18
N PRO A 333 -21.31 0.16 21.35
CA PRO A 333 -21.77 -0.86 22.29
C PRO A 333 -23.19 -0.54 22.77
N THR A 334 -24.00 -1.58 22.96
CA THR A 334 -25.37 -1.44 23.48
C THR A 334 -25.38 -0.96 24.93
N GLN A 335 -24.28 -1.17 25.65
CA GLN A 335 -24.06 -0.75 27.03
C GLN A 335 -22.72 0.02 27.13
N PRO A 336 -22.67 1.30 26.73
CA PRO A 336 -21.41 2.06 26.64
C PRO A 336 -20.73 2.29 27.99
N ASP A 337 -21.48 2.20 29.08
CA ASP A 337 -21.04 2.34 30.45
C ASP A 337 -20.84 0.99 31.15
N CYS A 338 -20.69 -0.13 30.41
CA CYS A 338 -20.54 -1.48 30.97
C CYS A 338 -19.19 -1.76 31.63
N PHE A 339 -18.26 -0.82 31.58
CA PHE A 339 -16.96 -0.94 32.23
C PHE A 339 -16.44 0.38 32.78
N ARG A 340 -15.47 0.30 33.69
CA ARG A 340 -14.69 1.45 34.17
C ARG A 340 -13.25 1.06 34.42
N VAL A 341 -12.34 2.01 34.26
CA VAL A 341 -10.93 1.87 34.62
C VAL A 341 -10.76 2.02 36.13
N VAL A 342 -9.97 1.14 36.74
CA VAL A 342 -9.66 1.12 38.17
C VAL A 342 -8.20 0.76 38.41
N ASP A 343 -7.68 1.10 39.58
CA ASP A 343 -6.43 0.50 40.05
C ASP A 343 -6.69 -0.91 40.56
N ILE A 344 -5.99 -1.88 39.99
CA ILE A 344 -6.02 -3.29 40.37
C ILE A 344 -4.74 -3.59 41.16
N PRO A 345 -4.85 -3.99 42.44
CA PRO A 345 -3.69 -4.31 43.27
C PRO A 345 -2.74 -5.30 42.58
N GLY A 346 -1.47 -4.90 42.45
CA GLY A 346 -0.42 -5.72 41.83
C GLY A 346 -0.44 -5.79 40.30
N LYS A 347 -1.42 -5.17 39.62
CA LYS A 347 -1.52 -5.13 38.15
C LYS A 347 -1.51 -3.71 37.55
N GLY A 348 -1.58 -2.67 38.39
CA GLY A 348 -1.66 -1.29 37.91
C GLY A 348 -3.09 -0.93 37.50
N ARG A 349 -3.28 -0.18 36.41
CA ARG A 349 -4.63 0.17 35.93
C ARG A 349 -5.22 -1.00 35.14
N GLY A 350 -6.48 -1.32 35.40
CA GLY A 350 -7.22 -2.33 34.67
C GLY A 350 -8.69 -1.97 34.52
N ILE A 351 -9.45 -2.83 33.83
CA ILE A 351 -10.87 -2.61 33.57
C ILE A 351 -11.72 -3.60 34.37
N VAL A 352 -12.80 -3.11 34.99
CA VAL A 352 -13.82 -3.94 35.63
C VAL A 352 -15.20 -3.67 35.06
N ALA A 353 -16.03 -4.71 35.01
CA ALA A 353 -17.43 -4.61 34.60
C ALA A 353 -18.23 -3.83 35.66
N THR A 354 -19.10 -2.93 35.20
CA THR A 354 -20.02 -2.14 36.05
C THR A 354 -21.44 -2.71 36.06
N LYS A 355 -21.70 -3.71 35.23
CA LYS A 355 -22.98 -4.44 35.10
C LYS A 355 -22.72 -5.80 34.47
N ASP A 356 -23.71 -6.69 34.51
CA ASP A 356 -23.66 -7.97 33.80
C ASP A 356 -23.53 -7.77 32.28
N ILE A 357 -22.52 -8.39 31.66
CA ILE A 357 -22.27 -8.37 30.21
C ILE A 357 -22.54 -9.78 29.66
N LYS A 358 -23.34 -9.87 28.59
CA LYS A 358 -23.67 -11.17 27.98
C LYS A 358 -22.62 -11.62 26.96
N TRP A 359 -22.41 -12.93 26.87
CA TRP A 359 -21.53 -13.53 25.89
C TRP A 359 -21.84 -13.01 24.47
N GLY A 360 -20.79 -12.51 23.79
CA GLY A 360 -20.82 -12.00 22.42
C GLY A 360 -21.14 -10.51 22.33
N ASN A 361 -21.55 -9.87 23.43
CA ASN A 361 -21.82 -8.43 23.45
C ASN A 361 -20.54 -7.63 23.18
N LEU A 362 -20.69 -6.58 22.38
CA LEU A 362 -19.65 -5.61 22.11
C LEU A 362 -19.43 -4.76 23.37
N ILE A 363 -18.19 -4.73 23.85
CA ILE A 363 -17.77 -3.95 25.00
C ILE A 363 -17.29 -2.57 24.51
N PHE A 364 -16.40 -2.57 23.52
CA PHE A 364 -16.06 -1.37 22.76
C PHE A 364 -15.49 -1.73 21.38
N ALA A 365 -15.48 -0.74 20.49
CA ALA A 365 -14.78 -0.79 19.21
C ALA A 365 -13.93 0.47 19.07
N GLU A 366 -12.66 0.31 18.71
CA GLU A 366 -11.72 1.41 18.57
C GLU A 366 -10.83 1.21 17.34
N ARG A 367 -10.52 2.31 16.66
CA ARG A 367 -9.49 2.33 15.62
C ARG A 367 -8.10 2.28 16.26
N ALA A 368 -7.21 1.52 15.63
CA ALA A 368 -5.80 1.50 15.97
C ALA A 368 -5.19 2.90 15.87
N LEU A 369 -4.26 3.25 16.76
CA LEU A 369 -3.45 4.47 16.61
C LEU A 369 -2.51 4.33 15.42
N ILE A 370 -1.84 3.18 15.34
CA ILE A 370 -0.91 2.83 14.27
C ILE A 370 -1.20 1.41 13.76
N ILE A 371 -1.03 1.15 12.47
CA ILE A 371 -0.98 -0.20 11.88
C ILE A 371 0.37 -0.36 11.19
N THR A 372 1.18 -1.32 11.64
CA THR A 372 2.50 -1.63 11.03
C THR A 372 2.64 -3.13 10.79
N PRO A 373 3.37 -3.60 9.76
CA PRO A 373 3.67 -5.02 9.62
C PRO A 373 4.53 -5.46 10.81
N VAL A 374 4.34 -6.69 11.29
CA VAL A 374 5.17 -7.29 12.35
C VAL A 374 6.66 -7.32 11.97
N GLY A 375 6.97 -7.61 10.70
CA GLY A 375 8.30 -7.42 10.12
C GLY A 375 8.29 -6.10 9.35
N LEU A 376 8.76 -5.02 9.96
CA LEU A 376 8.93 -3.76 9.26
C LEU A 376 10.10 -3.90 8.29
N PRO A 377 9.86 -3.83 6.96
CA PRO A 377 10.95 -3.86 6.00
C PRO A 377 11.85 -2.66 6.27
N SER A 378 13.14 -2.91 6.48
CA SER A 378 14.14 -1.86 6.66
C SER A 378 14.02 -0.89 5.49
N GLY A 379 13.57 0.32 5.77
CA GLY A 379 13.45 1.39 4.76
C GLY A 379 14.81 1.94 4.33
N SER A 380 15.92 1.36 4.82
CA SER A 380 17.24 1.82 4.50
C SER A 380 17.88 0.97 3.42
N ASP A 381 18.32 1.62 2.33
CA ASP A 381 19.36 1.11 1.41
C ASP A 381 20.73 0.99 2.13
N THR A 382 20.77 0.90 3.47
CA THR A 382 22.00 0.74 4.22
C THR A 382 22.51 -0.66 3.93
N GLU A 383 23.56 -0.77 3.12
CA GLU A 383 24.34 -2.00 3.05
C GLU A 383 24.83 -2.32 4.46
N ILE A 384 24.14 -3.24 5.13
CA ILE A 384 24.55 -3.75 6.43
C ILE A 384 25.93 -4.39 6.22
N PRO A 385 27.00 -3.88 6.87
CA PRO A 385 28.34 -4.38 6.61
C PRO A 385 28.42 -5.88 6.88
N LYS A 386 28.96 -6.65 5.93
CA LYS A 386 29.01 -8.13 6.02
C LYS A 386 29.68 -8.67 7.27
N HIS A 387 30.54 -7.85 7.91
CA HIS A 387 31.27 -8.20 9.13
C HIS A 387 30.47 -8.01 10.43
N PHE A 388 29.25 -7.46 10.38
CA PHE A 388 28.42 -7.31 11.56
C PHE A 388 28.00 -8.68 12.11
N THR A 389 27.93 -8.80 13.43
CA THR A 389 27.33 -9.95 14.11
C THR A 389 25.80 -9.93 13.96
N ASN A 390 25.11 -11.04 14.24
CA ASN A 390 23.64 -11.06 14.21
C ASN A 390 23.02 -10.01 15.14
N ALA A 391 23.54 -9.89 16.37
CA ALA A 391 23.08 -8.88 17.33
C ALA A 391 23.26 -7.44 16.80
N GLN A 392 24.36 -7.17 16.09
CA GLN A 392 24.56 -5.86 15.46
C GLN A 392 23.60 -5.62 14.30
N ARG A 393 23.29 -6.64 13.49
CA ARG A 393 22.28 -6.52 12.43
C ARG A 393 20.90 -6.26 13.00
N GLU A 394 20.52 -6.99 14.05
CA GLU A 394 19.25 -6.81 14.77
C GLU A 394 19.11 -5.39 15.31
N GLN A 395 20.18 -4.82 15.86
CA GLN A 395 20.18 -3.44 16.33
C GLN A 395 19.96 -2.42 15.20
N VAL A 396 20.54 -2.65 14.01
CA VAL A 396 20.30 -1.81 12.82
C VAL A 396 18.83 -1.86 12.41
N PHE A 397 18.23 -3.05 12.36
CA PHE A 397 16.80 -3.19 12.05
C PHE A 397 15.91 -2.48 13.06
N MET A 398 16.17 -2.64 14.36
CA MET A 398 15.39 -1.95 15.41
C MET A 398 15.49 -0.42 15.29
N MET A 399 16.65 0.11 14.88
CA MET A 399 16.82 1.55 14.66
C MET A 399 16.04 2.07 13.44
N ASP A 400 16.04 1.33 12.32
CA ASP A 400 15.27 1.68 11.13
C ASP A 400 13.75 1.67 11.41
N ILE A 401 13.31 0.68 12.18
CA ILE A 401 11.93 0.56 12.65
C ILE A 401 11.54 1.75 13.52
N GLU A 402 12.38 2.10 14.49
CA GLU A 402 12.17 3.25 15.37
C GLU A 402 12.00 4.54 14.55
N HIS A 403 12.82 4.74 13.52
CA HIS A 403 12.71 5.89 12.62
C HIS A 403 11.38 5.91 11.86
N GLY A 404 10.94 4.77 11.34
CA GLY A 404 9.64 4.64 10.69
C GLY A 404 8.48 4.98 11.64
N LEU A 405 8.53 4.49 12.88
CA LEU A 405 7.54 4.78 13.91
C LEU A 405 7.52 6.26 14.30
N ASP A 406 8.68 6.92 14.40
CA ASP A 406 8.77 8.37 14.68
C ASP A 406 8.02 9.20 13.65
N ILE A 407 8.14 8.83 12.36
CA ILE A 407 7.39 9.48 11.27
C ILE A 407 5.88 9.28 11.45
N LEU A 408 5.43 8.06 11.77
CA LEU A 408 4.01 7.76 11.96
C LEU A 408 3.44 8.49 13.17
N VAL A 409 4.15 8.49 14.29
CA VAL A 409 3.73 9.16 15.53
C VAL A 409 3.57 10.66 15.27
N LYS A 410 4.56 11.32 14.68
CA LYS A 410 4.51 12.76 14.37
C LYS A 410 3.38 13.18 13.42
N ARG A 411 2.81 12.23 12.68
CA ARG A 411 1.68 12.47 11.77
C ARG A 411 0.32 12.40 12.45
N MET A 412 0.22 11.74 13.60
CA MET A 412 -1.03 11.68 14.36
C MET A 412 -1.39 13.06 14.96
N PRO A 413 -2.67 13.33 15.27
CA PRO A 413 -3.06 14.45 16.14
C PRO A 413 -2.31 14.45 17.47
N GLU A 414 -2.12 15.62 18.10
CA GLU A 414 -1.39 15.75 19.37
C GLU A 414 -1.98 14.86 20.47
N GLU A 415 -3.30 14.71 20.53
CA GLU A 415 -3.98 13.86 21.50
C GLU A 415 -3.65 12.38 21.28
N ASN A 416 -3.49 11.96 20.02
CA ASN A 416 -3.10 10.60 19.67
C ASN A 416 -1.61 10.35 19.90
N GLN A 417 -0.76 11.34 19.64
CA GLN A 417 0.65 11.29 20.00
C GLN A 417 0.80 11.10 21.51
N LYS A 418 0.11 11.92 22.30
CA LYS A 418 0.09 11.81 23.75
C LYS A 418 -0.43 10.44 24.21
N ALA A 419 -1.57 9.99 23.66
CA ALA A 419 -2.13 8.69 24.01
C ALA A 419 -1.20 7.53 23.67
N PHE A 420 -0.49 7.59 22.53
CA PHE A 420 0.52 6.60 22.16
C PHE A 420 1.70 6.60 23.13
N MET A 421 2.22 7.77 23.49
CA MET A 421 3.35 7.90 24.42
C MET A 421 3.01 7.55 25.87
N GLU A 422 1.72 7.53 26.24
CA GLU A 422 1.23 7.07 27.54
C GLU A 422 1.08 5.54 27.65
N LEU A 423 1.17 4.82 26.52
CA LEU A 423 1.12 3.35 26.51
C LEU A 423 2.33 2.76 27.25
N TRP A 424 2.12 1.61 27.88
CA TRP A 424 3.17 0.93 28.64
C TRP A 424 4.31 0.47 27.73
N ASN A 425 5.55 0.53 28.20
CA ASN A 425 6.71 0.02 27.48
C ASN A 425 7.56 -0.86 28.42
N CYS A 426 7.55 -2.18 28.20
CA CYS A 426 8.40 -3.12 28.95
C CYS A 426 9.74 -3.43 28.25
N HIS A 427 10.00 -2.84 27.09
CA HIS A 427 11.18 -3.05 26.24
C HIS A 427 12.14 -1.86 26.32
N THR A 428 12.55 -1.46 27.53
CA THR A 428 13.42 -0.29 27.75
C THR A 428 14.92 -0.63 27.78
N GLU A 429 15.28 -1.91 27.87
CA GLU A 429 16.67 -2.36 28.11
C GLU A 429 17.16 -3.41 27.10
N ASP A 430 16.38 -3.71 26.06
CA ASP A 430 16.68 -4.79 25.09
C ASP A 430 17.17 -4.31 23.71
N GLY A 431 17.51 -3.02 23.60
CA GLY A 431 17.97 -2.40 22.36
C GLY A 431 16.86 -1.77 21.51
N SER A 432 15.59 -1.96 21.88
CA SER A 432 14.48 -1.22 21.27
C SER A 432 14.58 0.28 21.55
N GLY A 433 14.23 1.09 20.56
CA GLY A 433 13.87 2.47 20.84
C GLY A 433 12.52 2.56 21.58
N PRO A 434 12.19 3.72 22.16
CA PRO A 434 10.97 3.90 22.95
C PRO A 434 9.69 3.60 22.17
N LEU A 435 9.59 3.99 20.89
CA LEU A 435 8.38 3.80 20.09
C LEU A 435 8.19 2.34 19.70
N LEU A 436 9.26 1.67 19.28
CA LEU A 436 9.25 0.23 19.01
C LEU A 436 8.91 -0.56 20.27
N GLY A 437 9.49 -0.17 21.41
CA GLY A 437 9.17 -0.83 22.68
C GLY A 437 7.69 -0.72 23.05
N ILE A 438 7.07 0.44 22.82
CA ILE A 438 5.61 0.64 22.96
C ILE A 438 4.84 -0.30 22.02
N CYS A 439 5.17 -0.31 20.73
CA CYS A 439 4.49 -1.18 19.76
C CYS A 439 4.64 -2.67 20.07
N ARG A 440 5.79 -3.09 20.61
CA ARG A 440 6.03 -4.49 21.01
C ARG A 440 5.25 -4.89 22.26
N THR A 441 5.06 -3.95 23.17
CA THR A 441 4.32 -4.17 24.41
C THR A 441 2.81 -4.21 24.17
N ASN A 442 2.31 -3.34 23.27
CA ASN A 442 0.89 -3.09 23.04
C ASN A 442 0.48 -3.44 21.59
N GLY A 443 1.13 -4.42 20.97
CA GLY A 443 0.86 -4.79 19.59
C GLY A 443 -0.15 -5.92 19.52
N LEU A 444 -1.36 -5.66 19.02
CA LEU A 444 -2.31 -6.72 18.67
C LEU A 444 -2.27 -7.05 17.18
N ALA A 445 -2.13 -8.34 16.86
CA ALA A 445 -2.13 -8.83 15.49
C ALA A 445 -3.51 -8.68 14.83
N LEU A 446 -3.56 -8.11 13.62
CA LEU A 446 -4.79 -8.04 12.84
C LEU A 446 -5.18 -9.43 12.33
N GLN A 447 -6.22 -10.00 12.93
CA GLN A 447 -6.80 -11.28 12.53
C GLN A 447 -7.44 -11.14 11.14
N ASP A 448 -7.31 -12.17 10.30
CA ASP A 448 -7.92 -12.30 8.95
C ASP A 448 -7.55 -11.23 7.91
N TYR A 449 -6.62 -10.32 8.24
CA TYR A 449 -6.07 -9.35 7.31
C TYR A 449 -4.57 -9.57 7.12
N TYR A 450 -4.22 -10.16 5.97
CA TYR A 450 -2.84 -10.44 5.58
C TYR A 450 -2.44 -9.66 4.34
N GLU A 451 -1.17 -9.29 4.29
CA GLU A 451 -0.59 -8.72 3.09
C GLU A 451 -0.66 -9.74 1.92
N PRO A 452 -1.10 -9.33 0.72
CA PRO A 452 -1.16 -10.21 -0.45
C PRO A 452 0.23 -10.69 -0.90
N SER A 453 0.65 -11.87 -0.43
CA SER A 453 1.89 -12.52 -0.82
C SER A 453 1.75 -13.29 -2.16
N PRO A 454 2.79 -13.32 -3.00
CA PRO A 454 2.89 -14.28 -4.10
C PRO A 454 3.10 -15.74 -3.63
N VAL A 455 3.38 -15.98 -2.34
CA VAL A 455 3.55 -17.32 -1.76
C VAL A 455 2.22 -17.85 -1.24
N SER A 456 1.93 -19.14 -1.48
CA SER A 456 0.66 -19.76 -1.09
C SER A 456 0.46 -19.79 0.44
N GLN A 457 -0.77 -19.47 0.90
CA GLN A 457 -1.17 -19.43 2.32
C GLN A 457 -0.77 -20.68 3.13
N LYS A 458 -0.76 -21.87 2.50
CA LYS A 458 -0.38 -23.14 3.15
C LYS A 458 1.09 -23.21 3.61
N LYS A 459 2.00 -22.45 2.99
CA LYS A 459 3.41 -22.40 3.39
C LYS A 459 3.64 -21.46 4.58
N LEU A 460 2.78 -20.46 4.77
CA LEU A 460 2.90 -19.42 5.78
C LEU A 460 2.63 -19.96 7.20
N VAL A 461 1.57 -20.77 7.35
CA VAL A 461 1.14 -21.36 8.64
C VAL A 461 2.21 -22.28 9.23
N VAL A 462 2.86 -23.10 8.39
CA VAL A 462 3.88 -24.08 8.82
C VAL A 462 5.17 -23.41 9.33
N ILE A 463 5.48 -22.19 8.87
CA ILE A 463 6.67 -21.43 9.29
C ILE A 463 6.37 -20.68 10.59
N ALA A 464 5.20 -20.04 10.71
CA ALA A 464 4.76 -19.36 11.93
C ALA A 464 4.67 -20.29 13.15
N GLU A 465 4.22 -21.54 12.96
CA GLU A 465 4.16 -22.57 14.02
C GLU A 465 5.54 -23.08 14.48
N ARG A 466 6.63 -22.79 13.73
CA ARG A 466 7.99 -23.27 14.02
C ARG A 466 8.92 -22.19 14.57
N SER A 467 8.54 -20.92 14.51
CA SER A 467 9.35 -19.80 14.99
C SER A 467 9.38 -19.78 16.52
N ARG A 468 10.58 -19.83 17.11
CA ARG A 468 10.78 -19.96 18.56
C ARG A 468 11.06 -18.62 19.26
N SER A 469 11.05 -17.53 18.52
CA SER A 469 11.26 -16.17 19.05
C SER A 469 10.59 -15.10 18.18
N PHE A 470 10.26 -13.95 18.79
CA PHE A 470 9.82 -12.72 18.10
C PHE A 470 10.86 -12.23 17.06
N LEU A 471 12.13 -12.59 17.26
CA LEU A 471 13.24 -12.30 16.37
C LEU A 471 13.11 -13.05 15.02
N ASP A 472 12.70 -14.32 15.05
CA ASP A 472 12.43 -15.11 13.83
C ASP A 472 11.22 -14.54 13.05
N LEU A 473 10.34 -13.82 13.74
CA LEU A 473 9.18 -13.12 13.20
C LEU A 473 9.54 -11.77 12.54
N ILE A 474 10.66 -11.15 12.96
CA ILE A 474 11.17 -9.90 12.36
C ILE A 474 12.05 -10.19 11.13
N ILE A 475 12.81 -11.29 11.14
CA ILE A 475 13.86 -11.58 10.15
C ILE A 475 13.33 -12.40 8.94
N GLY A 476 12.11 -12.95 9.01
CA GLY A 476 11.53 -13.74 7.92
C GLY A 476 11.03 -12.90 6.73
N GLU A 477 11.31 -13.30 5.49
CA GLU A 477 10.78 -12.69 4.25
C GLU A 477 9.27 -12.96 4.00
N PHE A 478 8.44 -13.04 5.05
CA PHE A 478 7.05 -13.48 4.95
C PHE A 478 6.06 -12.40 5.41
N CYS A 479 4.90 -12.33 4.74
CA CYS A 479 3.80 -11.42 5.06
C CYS A 479 3.21 -11.72 6.44
N PHE A 480 3.74 -11.09 7.48
CA PHE A 480 3.25 -11.22 8.85
C PHE A 480 1.98 -10.38 9.09
N PRO A 481 1.17 -10.68 10.14
CA PRO A 481 0.04 -9.84 10.52
C PRO A 481 0.49 -8.41 10.85
N PHE A 482 -0.43 -7.43 10.79
CA PHE A 482 -0.13 -6.08 11.24
C PHE A 482 -0.31 -5.97 12.77
N LEU A 483 0.50 -5.17 13.45
CA LEU A 483 0.31 -4.80 14.85
C LEU A 483 -0.44 -3.48 14.97
N SER A 484 -1.34 -3.40 15.95
CA SER A 484 -2.15 -2.23 16.25
C SER A 484 -2.16 -1.87 17.74
N PRO A 485 -1.55 -0.75 18.16
CA PRO A 485 -1.75 -0.20 19.49
C PRO A 485 -3.08 0.58 19.57
N LEU A 486 -3.86 0.34 20.62
CA LEU A 486 -5.15 1.01 20.89
C LEU A 486 -5.07 1.89 22.15
N ARG A 487 -5.92 2.92 22.29
CA ARG A 487 -5.92 3.73 23.52
C ARG A 487 -6.46 2.94 24.72
N ALA A 488 -7.43 2.07 24.49
CA ALA A 488 -8.02 1.24 25.54
C ALA A 488 -7.10 0.10 26.00
N GLU A 489 -6.07 -0.26 25.20
CA GLU A 489 -5.19 -1.41 25.47
C GLU A 489 -4.34 -1.26 26.72
N GLN A 490 -3.94 -0.03 27.07
CA GLN A 490 -3.17 0.25 28.29
C GLN A 490 -3.88 -0.20 29.59
N TYR A 491 -5.17 -0.56 29.51
CA TYR A 491 -5.98 -1.02 30.62
C TYR A 491 -6.37 -2.49 30.51
N LEU A 492 -6.11 -3.16 29.38
CA LEU A 492 -6.46 -4.57 29.20
C LEU A 492 -5.45 -5.43 29.94
N THR A 493 -5.86 -6.05 31.03
CA THR A 493 -4.99 -6.89 31.84
C THR A 493 -4.99 -8.34 31.34
N ASN A 494 -3.91 -9.05 31.65
CA ASN A 494 -3.78 -10.46 31.30
C ASN A 494 -4.46 -11.38 32.32
N SER A 495 -5.18 -12.38 31.80
CA SER A 495 -5.56 -13.59 32.51
C SER A 495 -5.33 -14.80 31.60
N CYS A 496 -4.86 -15.91 32.18
CA CYS A 496 -4.79 -17.16 31.41
C CYS A 496 -6.17 -17.82 31.23
N GLY A 497 -7.23 -17.32 31.86
CA GLY A 497 -8.61 -17.70 31.60
C GLY A 497 -9.40 -16.46 31.18
N PRO A 498 -9.11 -15.86 30.01
CA PRO A 498 -9.67 -14.56 29.62
C PRO A 498 -11.19 -14.63 29.45
N ASN A 499 -11.90 -13.54 29.79
CA ASN A 499 -13.35 -13.41 29.61
C ASN A 499 -13.75 -12.48 28.45
N ILE A 500 -12.76 -11.87 27.80
CA ILE A 500 -12.92 -11.07 26.60
C ILE A 500 -11.89 -11.48 25.55
N ASP A 501 -12.20 -11.22 24.30
CA ASP A 501 -11.27 -11.35 23.19
C ASP A 501 -11.40 -10.17 22.24
N HIS A 502 -10.39 -10.00 21.40
CA HIS A 502 -10.32 -8.97 20.39
C HIS A 502 -10.37 -9.59 19.00
N ASN A 503 -11.09 -8.95 18.08
CA ASN A 503 -11.03 -9.29 16.66
C ASN A 503 -10.96 -8.04 15.79
N TRP A 504 -10.34 -8.20 14.63
CA TRP A 504 -10.23 -7.13 13.65
C TRP A 504 -11.41 -7.16 12.70
N ASP A 505 -12.01 -6.00 12.47
CA ASP A 505 -13.09 -5.84 11.54
C ASP A 505 -12.67 -4.93 10.38
N SER A 506 -12.58 -5.51 9.18
CA SER A 506 -12.05 -4.81 8.02
C SER A 506 -12.98 -3.70 7.50
N PRO A 507 -14.32 -3.88 7.42
CA PRO A 507 -15.22 -2.81 6.98
C PRO A 507 -15.12 -1.53 7.84
N THR A 508 -15.08 -1.68 9.17
CA THR A 508 -15.00 -0.54 10.10
C THR A 508 -13.57 -0.09 10.40
N PHE A 509 -12.59 -0.88 9.95
CA PHE A 509 -11.15 -0.67 10.14
C PHE A 509 -10.78 -0.50 11.62
N SER A 510 -11.31 -1.40 12.46
CA SER A 510 -11.24 -1.26 13.90
C SER A 510 -11.12 -2.59 14.63
N MET A 511 -10.60 -2.52 15.85
CA MET A 511 -10.55 -3.62 16.79
C MET A 511 -11.84 -3.64 17.61
N HIS A 512 -12.52 -4.77 17.66
CA HIS A 512 -13.73 -4.99 18.46
C HIS A 512 -13.39 -5.88 19.64
N LEU A 513 -13.75 -5.44 20.85
CA LEU A 513 -13.64 -6.26 22.05
C LEU A 513 -15.00 -6.79 22.47
N ARG A 514 -15.09 -8.10 22.63
CA ARG A 514 -16.34 -8.80 22.95
C ARG A 514 -16.15 -9.79 24.09
N ALA A 515 -17.20 -9.96 24.88
CA ALA A 515 -17.23 -10.96 25.93
C ALA A 515 -17.21 -12.37 25.32
N THR A 516 -16.36 -13.26 25.84
CA THR A 516 -16.23 -14.68 25.41
C THR A 516 -17.07 -15.63 26.25
N ARG A 517 -17.66 -15.10 27.33
CA ARG A 517 -18.64 -15.74 28.21
C ARG A 517 -19.49 -14.66 28.88
N ASP A 518 -20.51 -15.04 29.65
CA ASP A 518 -21.19 -14.09 30.52
C ASP A 518 -20.22 -13.58 31.59
N ILE A 519 -20.23 -12.26 31.83
CA ILE A 519 -19.36 -11.56 32.78
C ILE A 519 -20.25 -10.88 33.82
N LYS A 520 -19.92 -11.02 35.10
CA LYS A 520 -20.68 -10.41 36.19
C LYS A 520 -20.20 -9.02 36.54
N GLU A 521 -21.11 -8.19 37.05
CA GLU A 521 -20.74 -6.91 37.66
C GLU A 521 -19.60 -7.10 38.68
N GLY A 522 -18.57 -6.26 38.58
CA GLY A 522 -17.38 -6.30 39.43
C GLY A 522 -16.27 -7.23 38.93
N GLU A 523 -16.50 -8.08 37.93
CA GLU A 523 -15.43 -8.91 37.35
C GLU A 523 -14.43 -8.07 36.55
N GLU A 524 -13.15 -8.46 36.64
CA GLU A 524 -12.07 -7.90 35.83
C GLU A 524 -12.20 -8.35 34.36
N LEU A 525 -12.07 -7.42 33.43
CA LEU A 525 -12.10 -7.69 31.99
C LEU A 525 -10.68 -7.97 31.51
N CYS A 526 -10.41 -9.24 31.17
CA CYS A 526 -9.06 -9.71 30.86
C CYS A 526 -8.96 -10.34 29.47
N ILE A 527 -7.90 -10.00 28.74
CA ILE A 527 -7.44 -10.74 27.55
C ILE A 527 -6.31 -11.72 27.95
N SER A 528 -5.80 -12.49 27.00
CA SER A 528 -4.55 -13.24 27.17
C SER A 528 -3.44 -12.59 26.34
N TYR A 529 -2.26 -12.38 26.92
CA TYR A 529 -1.08 -11.90 26.20
C TYR A 529 -0.29 -13.04 25.55
N ILE A 530 -0.67 -14.29 25.81
CA ILE A 530 0.01 -15.48 25.28
C ILE A 530 -0.98 -16.36 24.52
N PRO A 531 -0.55 -17.02 23.43
CA PRO A 531 -1.42 -17.92 22.66
C PRO A 531 -1.61 -19.29 23.33
N ASP A 532 -0.58 -19.81 23.99
CA ASP A 532 -0.52 -21.22 24.42
C ASP A 532 -1.20 -21.48 25.78
N LEU A 533 -2.50 -21.25 25.88
CA LEU A 533 -3.24 -21.34 27.14
C LEU A 533 -3.43 -22.76 27.69
N LEU A 534 -3.15 -23.79 26.88
CA LEU A 534 -3.17 -25.19 27.30
C LEU A 534 -1.80 -25.69 27.81
N GLU A 535 -0.76 -24.84 27.80
CA GLU A 535 0.53 -25.17 28.39
C GLU A 535 0.50 -25.09 29.94
N PRO A 536 1.37 -25.85 30.63
CA PRO A 536 1.47 -25.79 32.09
C PRO A 536 1.73 -24.37 32.59
N ALA A 537 1.30 -24.07 33.82
CA ALA A 537 1.44 -22.76 34.43
C ALA A 537 2.89 -22.25 34.36
N ALA A 538 3.89 -23.11 34.57
CA ALA A 538 5.29 -22.74 34.45
C ALA A 538 5.66 -22.23 33.03
N SER A 539 5.11 -22.84 31.98
CA SER A 539 5.31 -22.40 30.59
C SER A 539 4.57 -21.08 30.31
N ARG A 540 3.31 -20.96 30.77
CA ARG A 540 2.53 -19.72 30.66
C ARG A 540 3.23 -18.54 31.35
N GLN A 541 3.74 -18.76 32.56
CA GLN A 541 4.52 -17.75 33.30
C GLN A 541 5.81 -17.38 32.56
N ARG A 542 6.50 -18.34 31.92
CA ARG A 542 7.69 -18.03 31.11
C ARG A 542 7.35 -17.11 29.93
N GLY A 543 6.24 -17.36 29.23
CA GLY A 543 5.78 -16.49 28.14
C GLY A 543 5.47 -15.06 28.60
N LEU A 544 4.97 -14.90 29.82
CA LEU A 544 4.63 -13.60 30.40
C LEU A 544 5.85 -12.83 30.97
N ARG A 545 7.02 -13.46 31.09
CA ARG A 545 8.22 -12.79 31.64
C ARG A 545 8.61 -11.53 30.87
N ALA A 546 8.36 -11.50 29.55
CA ALA A 546 8.64 -10.34 28.71
C ALA A 546 7.88 -9.07 29.17
N TYR A 547 6.72 -9.24 29.82
CA TYR A 547 5.88 -8.15 30.32
C TYR A 547 6.23 -7.71 31.76
N GLY A 548 7.21 -8.36 32.41
CA GLY A 548 7.71 -7.94 33.71
C GLY A 548 6.80 -8.21 34.91
N PHE A 549 5.78 -9.08 34.79
CA PHE A 549 4.90 -9.46 35.91
C PHE A 549 4.75 -10.97 36.07
N VAL A 550 4.23 -11.40 37.23
CA VAL A 550 3.86 -12.80 37.51
C VAL A 550 2.34 -12.91 37.51
N CYS A 551 1.78 -13.79 36.67
CA CYS A 551 0.33 -13.94 36.58
C CYS A 551 -0.23 -14.62 37.83
N ALA A 552 -1.16 -13.95 38.51
CA ALA A 552 -1.84 -14.46 39.70
C ALA A 552 -3.30 -14.85 39.44
N CYS A 553 -3.71 -15.04 38.18
CA CYS A 553 -5.09 -15.45 37.86
C CYS A 553 -5.45 -16.81 38.50
N GLU A 554 -6.74 -17.15 38.57
CA GLU A 554 -7.22 -18.40 39.17
C GLU A 554 -6.49 -19.63 38.63
N ARG A 555 -6.27 -19.71 37.32
CA ARG A 555 -5.54 -20.83 36.70
C ARG A 555 -4.07 -20.92 37.10
N CYS A 556 -3.42 -19.78 37.35
CA CYS A 556 -2.02 -19.75 37.76
C CYS A 556 -1.85 -19.96 39.27
N SER A 557 -2.80 -19.47 40.08
CA SER A 557 -2.83 -19.70 41.52
C SER A 557 -3.23 -21.14 41.87
N THR A 558 -3.98 -21.83 41.01
CA THR A 558 -4.36 -23.24 41.15
C THR A 558 -3.63 -24.17 40.16
N ALA A 559 -2.35 -23.87 39.86
CA ALA A 559 -1.56 -24.51 38.80
C ALA A 559 -1.68 -26.03 38.73
N ALA A 560 -1.62 -26.76 39.86
CA ALA A 560 -1.72 -28.22 39.85
C ALA A 560 -3.06 -28.74 39.28
N VAL A 561 -4.18 -28.07 39.61
CA VAL A 561 -5.52 -28.42 39.12
C VAL A 561 -5.66 -28.00 37.65
N SER A 562 -5.27 -26.77 37.35
CA SER A 562 -5.36 -26.19 36.00
C SER A 562 -4.49 -26.95 34.99
N ASP A 563 -3.28 -27.35 35.36
CA ASP A 563 -2.36 -28.08 34.48
C ASP A 563 -2.87 -29.51 34.20
N ALA A 564 -3.46 -30.17 35.21
CA ALA A 564 -4.08 -31.48 35.03
C ALA A 564 -5.28 -31.42 34.07
N ARG A 565 -6.15 -30.39 34.21
CA ARG A 565 -7.26 -30.16 33.28
C ARG A 565 -6.77 -29.79 31.88
N SER A 566 -5.78 -28.91 31.76
CA SER A 566 -5.19 -28.50 30.48
C SER A 566 -4.61 -29.70 29.72
N LYS A 567 -3.93 -30.61 30.44
CA LYS A 567 -3.45 -31.87 29.88
C LYS A 567 -4.62 -32.72 29.37
N LYS A 568 -5.69 -32.85 30.15
CA LYS A 568 -6.88 -33.62 29.74
C LYS A 568 -7.58 -33.00 28.54
N ILE A 569 -7.65 -31.67 28.45
CA ILE A 569 -8.18 -30.95 27.29
C ILE A 569 -7.34 -31.27 26.07
N LYS A 570 -6.00 -31.15 26.13
CA LYS A 570 -5.09 -31.52 25.03
C LYS A 570 -5.26 -32.97 24.57
N GLU A 571 -5.45 -33.90 25.51
CA GLU A 571 -5.75 -35.30 25.22
C GLU A 571 -7.16 -35.52 24.65
N ILE A 572 -8.08 -34.57 24.76
CA ILE A 572 -9.42 -34.65 24.19
C ILE A 572 -9.44 -33.98 22.81
N THR A 573 -8.66 -32.92 22.65
CA THR A 573 -8.62 -32.07 21.45
C THR A 573 -7.35 -32.31 20.64
N GLU A 574 -6.76 -33.51 20.69
CA GLU A 574 -5.54 -33.77 19.94
C GLU A 574 -5.77 -33.55 18.44
N PRO A 575 -4.79 -33.03 17.68
CA PRO A 575 -5.00 -32.63 16.29
C PRO A 575 -5.60 -33.71 15.39
N GLY A 576 -5.19 -34.97 15.59
CA GLY A 576 -5.74 -36.10 14.82
C GLY A 576 -7.23 -36.34 15.08
N PHE A 577 -7.67 -36.20 16.34
CA PHE A 577 -9.07 -36.32 16.70
C PHE A 577 -9.89 -35.13 16.21
N MET A 578 -9.35 -33.91 16.33
CA MET A 578 -10.02 -32.72 15.78
C MET A 578 -10.18 -32.81 14.27
N ALA A 579 -9.15 -33.24 13.54
CA ALA A 579 -9.25 -33.50 12.11
C ALA A 579 -10.29 -34.58 11.78
N MET A 580 -10.35 -35.65 12.57
CA MET A 580 -11.38 -36.69 12.44
C MET A 580 -12.79 -36.14 12.70
N LEU A 581 -13.00 -35.26 13.68
CA LEU A 581 -14.31 -34.66 13.91
C LEU A 581 -14.73 -33.72 12.78
N VAL A 582 -13.79 -32.97 12.21
CA VAL A 582 -14.06 -32.01 11.12
C VAL A 582 -14.35 -32.71 9.80
N HIS A 583 -13.57 -33.76 9.47
CA HIS A 583 -13.60 -34.41 8.15
C HIS A 583 -14.12 -35.85 8.14
N GLY A 584 -14.38 -36.44 9.30
CA GLY A 584 -14.81 -37.83 9.45
C GLY A 584 -16.30 -38.02 9.20
N SER A 585 -16.72 -39.29 9.27
CA SER A 585 -18.12 -39.66 9.11
C SER A 585 -18.93 -39.39 10.37
N ASP A 586 -20.24 -39.22 10.18
CA ASP A 586 -21.24 -39.10 11.25
C ASP A 586 -21.15 -40.21 12.31
N VAL A 587 -20.76 -41.43 11.90
CA VAL A 587 -20.56 -42.57 12.80
C VAL A 587 -19.45 -42.28 13.82
N MET A 588 -18.34 -41.68 13.37
CA MET A 588 -17.20 -41.35 14.24
C MET A 588 -17.56 -40.24 15.24
N LEU A 589 -18.32 -39.24 14.79
CA LEU A 589 -18.85 -38.19 15.67
C LEU A 589 -19.78 -38.80 16.73
N LYS A 590 -20.71 -39.68 16.33
CA LYS A 590 -21.63 -40.36 17.24
C LYS A 590 -20.92 -41.16 18.32
N GLN A 591 -19.82 -41.85 17.99
CA GLN A 591 -19.01 -42.61 18.95
C GLN A 591 -18.21 -41.70 19.92
N SER A 592 -18.09 -40.41 19.60
CA SER A 592 -17.22 -39.48 20.32
C SER A 592 -17.99 -38.40 21.11
N ILE A 593 -19.32 -38.48 21.19
CA ILE A 593 -20.18 -37.46 21.81
C ILE A 593 -19.77 -37.18 23.26
N ASP A 594 -19.52 -38.21 24.06
CA ASP A 594 -19.15 -38.03 25.48
C ASP A 594 -17.78 -37.36 25.63
N ARG A 595 -16.87 -37.65 24.71
CA ARG A 595 -15.56 -36.99 24.63
C ARG A 595 -15.69 -35.52 24.28
N VAL A 596 -16.53 -35.19 23.29
CA VAL A 596 -16.83 -33.80 22.90
C VAL A 596 -17.46 -33.03 24.06
N ARG A 597 -18.51 -33.60 24.68
CA ARG A 597 -19.19 -33.00 25.84
C ARG A 597 -18.23 -32.76 27.00
N ARG A 598 -17.35 -33.72 27.28
CA ARG A 598 -16.33 -33.57 28.34
C ARG A 598 -15.31 -32.48 28.01
N GLY A 599 -14.92 -32.34 26.74
CA GLY A 599 -14.05 -31.27 26.29
C GLY A 599 -14.66 -29.88 26.53
N ILE A 600 -15.92 -29.69 26.13
CA ILE A 600 -16.67 -28.43 26.37
C ILE A 600 -16.68 -28.09 27.86
N GLN A 601 -17.09 -29.03 28.71
CA GLN A 601 -17.17 -28.83 30.15
C GLN A 601 -15.81 -28.43 30.75
N LEU A 602 -14.73 -29.14 30.39
CA LEU A 602 -13.39 -28.84 30.91
C LEU A 602 -12.90 -27.46 30.47
N MET A 603 -13.19 -27.04 29.24
CA MET A 603 -12.82 -25.72 28.75
C MET A 603 -13.63 -24.61 29.43
N GLU A 604 -14.90 -24.85 29.76
CA GLU A 604 -15.71 -23.92 30.56
C GLU A 604 -15.19 -23.79 32.00
N GLU A 605 -14.85 -24.91 32.65
CA GLU A 605 -14.23 -24.95 33.98
C GLU A 605 -12.88 -24.23 34.03
N GLU A 606 -12.13 -24.21 32.93
CA GLU A 606 -10.84 -23.51 32.81
C GLU A 606 -10.96 -22.07 32.30
N GLY A 607 -12.16 -21.60 31.95
CA GLY A 607 -12.33 -20.25 31.40
C GLY A 607 -11.67 -20.07 30.02
N LEU A 608 -11.67 -21.12 29.18
CA LEU A 608 -11.02 -21.18 27.87
C LEU A 608 -12.00 -21.00 26.70
N GLN A 609 -13.12 -20.29 26.92
CA GLN A 609 -14.14 -20.10 25.89
C GLN A 609 -13.68 -19.25 24.69
N SER A 610 -12.54 -18.58 24.76
CA SER A 610 -11.92 -17.88 23.62
C SER A 610 -11.12 -18.80 22.69
N GLN A 611 -10.82 -20.04 23.11
CA GLN A 611 -9.94 -20.92 22.34
C GLN A 611 -10.64 -21.54 21.14
N TYR A 612 -9.89 -21.72 20.05
CA TYR A 612 -10.38 -22.28 18.78
C TYR A 612 -11.04 -23.66 18.96
N GLU A 613 -10.44 -24.52 19.78
CA GLU A 613 -10.94 -25.87 20.05
C GLU A 613 -12.34 -25.85 20.67
N TYR A 614 -12.65 -24.87 21.52
CA TYR A 614 -13.96 -24.74 22.15
C TYR A 614 -15.04 -24.51 21.08
N GLY A 615 -14.80 -23.59 20.15
CA GLY A 615 -15.71 -23.33 19.03
C GLY A 615 -15.96 -24.58 18.18
N GLN A 616 -14.90 -25.35 17.86
CA GLN A 616 -15.03 -26.60 17.10
C GLN A 616 -15.88 -27.64 17.84
N LEU A 617 -15.66 -27.81 19.16
CA LEU A 617 -16.44 -28.73 19.96
C LEU A 617 -17.92 -28.32 20.03
N LEU A 618 -18.22 -27.02 20.19
CA LEU A 618 -19.60 -26.50 20.19
C LEU A 618 -20.30 -26.78 18.85
N SER A 619 -19.63 -26.52 17.73
CA SER A 619 -20.16 -26.82 16.39
C SER A 619 -20.49 -28.30 16.23
N LYS A 620 -19.58 -29.19 16.66
CA LYS A 620 -19.77 -30.64 16.56
C LYS A 620 -20.83 -31.17 17.52
N MET A 621 -20.96 -30.57 18.71
CA MET A 621 -22.03 -30.92 19.64
C MET A 621 -23.40 -30.50 19.11
N SER A 622 -23.51 -29.33 18.49
CA SER A 622 -24.74 -28.91 17.79
C SER A 622 -25.14 -29.90 16.70
N GLN A 623 -24.19 -30.29 15.83
CA GLN A 623 -24.42 -31.30 14.79
C GLN A 623 -24.88 -32.64 15.39
N ALA A 624 -24.25 -33.09 16.48
CA ALA A 624 -24.59 -34.36 17.11
C ALA A 624 -25.99 -34.36 17.76
N CYS A 625 -26.38 -33.24 18.39
CA CYS A 625 -27.71 -33.05 18.96
C CYS A 625 -28.81 -33.22 17.89
N GLY A 626 -28.68 -32.52 16.76
CA GLY A 626 -29.67 -32.60 15.67
C GLY A 626 -29.65 -33.90 14.87
N SER A 627 -28.47 -34.52 14.70
CA SER A 627 -28.32 -35.68 13.81
C SER A 627 -28.47 -37.04 14.50
N PHE A 628 -28.13 -37.15 15.79
CA PHE A 628 -28.01 -38.46 16.46
C PHE A 628 -28.71 -38.56 17.81
N LEU A 629 -28.93 -37.44 18.50
CA LEU A 629 -29.51 -37.43 19.84
C LEU A 629 -30.99 -37.04 19.86
N ASP A 630 -31.54 -36.55 18.74
CA ASP A 630 -32.91 -36.04 18.64
C ASP A 630 -33.19 -34.95 19.70
N ASP A 631 -32.17 -34.12 19.94
CA ASP A 631 -32.13 -33.09 20.98
C ASP A 631 -32.15 -31.70 20.32
N GLU A 632 -33.33 -31.27 19.89
CA GLU A 632 -33.51 -29.99 19.19
C GLU A 632 -33.12 -28.79 20.07
N GLU A 633 -33.43 -28.85 21.37
CA GLU A 633 -33.06 -27.79 22.32
C GLU A 633 -31.53 -27.70 22.46
N GLY A 634 -30.86 -28.85 22.58
CA GLY A 634 -29.39 -28.93 22.60
C GLY A 634 -28.77 -28.42 21.29
N GLU A 635 -29.33 -28.80 20.14
CA GLU A 635 -28.85 -28.32 18.84
C GLU A 635 -28.87 -26.79 18.79
N GLN A 636 -30.02 -26.19 19.13
CA GLN A 636 -30.20 -24.73 19.14
C GLN A 636 -29.28 -24.06 20.17
N ARG A 637 -29.14 -24.63 21.36
CA ARG A 637 -28.26 -24.14 22.42
C ARG A 637 -26.81 -24.09 21.98
N TYR A 638 -26.24 -25.22 21.52
CA TYR A 638 -24.84 -25.29 21.11
C TYR A 638 -24.58 -24.49 19.84
N LYS A 639 -25.55 -24.41 18.92
CA LYS A 639 -25.47 -23.52 17.74
C LYS A 639 -25.36 -22.06 18.17
N LYS A 640 -26.18 -21.61 19.11
CA LYS A 640 -26.12 -20.24 19.65
C LYS A 640 -24.79 -19.95 20.34
N MET A 641 -24.30 -20.89 21.15
CA MET A 641 -22.99 -20.78 21.81
C MET A 641 -21.87 -20.68 20.76
N TYR A 642 -21.89 -21.51 19.72
CA TYR A 642 -20.92 -21.46 18.62
C TYR A 642 -20.94 -20.13 17.88
N MET A 643 -22.12 -19.58 17.60
CA MET A 643 -22.25 -18.26 16.95
C MET A 643 -21.73 -17.14 17.84
N ASN A 644 -22.00 -17.17 19.15
CA ASN A 644 -21.46 -16.20 20.10
C ASN A 644 -19.93 -16.31 20.23
N HIS A 645 -19.39 -17.53 20.26
CA HIS A 645 -17.95 -17.77 20.21
C HIS A 645 -17.35 -17.12 18.96
N ARG A 646 -17.90 -17.43 17.78
CA ARG A 646 -17.44 -16.86 16.51
C ARG A 646 -17.49 -15.34 16.53
N LEU A 647 -18.58 -14.72 16.97
CA LEU A 647 -18.68 -13.27 17.07
C LEU A 647 -17.59 -12.65 17.96
N ALA A 648 -17.21 -13.34 19.04
CA ALA A 648 -16.19 -12.86 19.97
C ALA A 648 -14.77 -13.06 19.44
N THR A 649 -14.47 -14.20 18.82
CA THR A 649 -13.10 -14.60 18.46
C THR A 649 -12.76 -14.39 16.97
N LYS A 650 -13.75 -14.04 16.15
CA LYS A 650 -13.61 -13.75 14.72
C LYS A 650 -14.59 -12.67 14.26
N SER A 651 -14.24 -11.89 13.24
CA SER A 651 -15.23 -11.01 12.61
C SER A 651 -16.12 -11.84 11.69
N GLY A 652 -17.38 -12.08 12.12
CA GLY A 652 -18.37 -12.79 11.30
C GLY A 652 -18.59 -12.16 9.93
N ARG A 653 -18.39 -10.83 9.82
CA ARG A 653 -18.49 -10.09 8.55
C ARG A 653 -17.32 -10.35 7.61
N ASN A 654 -16.11 -10.49 8.13
CA ASN A 654 -14.94 -10.83 7.32
C ASN A 654 -15.08 -12.24 6.71
N GLU A 655 -15.67 -13.20 7.45
CA GLU A 655 -15.91 -14.56 6.94
C GLU A 655 -17.03 -14.60 5.89
N GLU A 656 -18.12 -13.85 6.06
CA GLU A 656 -19.18 -13.71 5.04
C GLU A 656 -18.64 -13.16 3.72
N MET A 657 -17.81 -12.10 3.78
CA MET A 657 -17.13 -11.57 2.60
C MET A 657 -16.25 -12.62 1.90
N GLN A 658 -15.48 -13.41 2.65
CA GLN A 658 -14.65 -14.48 2.07
C GLN A 658 -15.48 -15.59 1.42
N MET A 659 -16.63 -15.93 2.00
CA MET A 659 -17.56 -16.90 1.42
C MET A 659 -18.18 -16.37 0.13
N ASP A 660 -18.58 -15.10 0.08
CA ASP A 660 -19.14 -14.46 -1.12
C ASP A 660 -18.09 -14.35 -2.25
N GLU A 661 -16.84 -14.02 -1.92
CA GLU A 661 -15.71 -14.04 -2.87
C GLU A 661 -15.48 -15.44 -3.44
N MET A 662 -15.46 -16.48 -2.59
CA MET A 662 -15.34 -17.87 -3.03
C MET A 662 -16.52 -18.30 -3.91
N ALA A 663 -17.75 -17.95 -3.53
CA ALA A 663 -18.94 -18.28 -4.30
C ALA A 663 -18.93 -17.59 -5.68
N SER A 664 -18.50 -16.33 -5.75
CA SER A 664 -18.33 -15.57 -7.00
C SER A 664 -17.26 -16.20 -7.90
N ALA A 665 -16.13 -16.59 -7.33
CA ALA A 665 -15.05 -17.27 -8.07
C ALA A 665 -15.49 -18.64 -8.60
N MET A 666 -16.23 -19.42 -7.81
CA MET A 666 -16.81 -20.69 -8.24
C MET A 666 -17.85 -20.50 -9.35
N LEU A 667 -18.67 -19.45 -9.27
CA LEU A 667 -19.65 -19.10 -10.31
C LEU A 667 -18.94 -18.71 -11.62
N GLU A 668 -17.89 -17.88 -11.56
CA GLU A 668 -17.09 -17.54 -12.74
C GLU A 668 -16.43 -18.78 -13.38
N GLN A 669 -15.99 -19.73 -12.55
CA GLN A 669 -15.38 -20.97 -13.01
C GLN A 669 -16.42 -21.91 -13.63
N MET A 670 -17.63 -21.99 -13.06
CA MET A 670 -18.76 -22.73 -13.62
C MET A 670 -19.27 -22.11 -14.93
N VAL A 671 -19.30 -20.78 -15.05
CA VAL A 671 -19.66 -20.09 -16.29
C VAL A 671 -18.61 -20.36 -17.38
N LYS A 672 -17.32 -20.37 -17.03
CA LYS A 672 -16.25 -20.76 -17.98
C LYS A 672 -16.39 -22.21 -18.45
N LEU A 673 -16.70 -23.14 -17.54
CA LEU A 673 -16.89 -24.56 -17.88
C LEU A 673 -18.16 -24.81 -18.71
N ASN A 674 -19.25 -24.08 -18.45
CA ASN A 674 -20.49 -24.17 -19.23
C ASN A 674 -20.43 -23.44 -20.59
N MET A 675 -19.42 -22.60 -20.83
CA MET A 675 -19.14 -22.01 -22.16
C MET A 675 -18.19 -22.89 -23.00
N GLU A 676 -17.59 -23.92 -22.42
CA GLU A 676 -16.71 -24.89 -23.09
C GLU A 676 -17.40 -26.25 -23.37
N ALA A 677 -18.60 -26.47 -22.81
CA ALA A 677 -19.51 -27.57 -23.14
C ALA A 677 -20.57 -27.11 -24.17
#